data_AF-A0A1V6SZ18-F1
#
_entry.id   AF-A0A1V6SZ18-F1
#
_cell.length_a   1.000
_cell.length_b   1.000
_cell.length_c   1.000
_cell.angle_alpha   90.00
_cell.angle_beta   90.00
_cell.angle_gamma   90.00
#
_symmetry.space_group_name_H-M   'P 1'
#
loop_
_entity.id
_entity.type
_entity.pdbx_description
1 polymer ?
#
loop_
_entity_poly.entity_id
_entity_poly.type
_entity_poly.pdbx_seq_one_letter_code
_entity_poly.pdbx_strand_id
1 'polypeptide(L)'
;MSEYKTVVAFLNAASIASLAADFDRLHDLLQIGEAKDKVRSVESWLSNLENSQWLLIFDNADNLDLMPIQRYFPAKRRGSNGEVLEIPAGDEGFENCLTNVIQGDFEFDIAAQKLSLIFSHFLNGEIGRMMLPQLSRVLSEHDAMCIDQGEQVLFRHELASTLLAASRFSDAQWKTETISRTKQLLEQDDEPYLRSWLAYRESAILRMSGMMQKSASALQEFLNHLTTSSRKGSTLTARLNSQRGELIISFAESLIRQGKLSEAKAELVEWKALDKDYSTLERITSRARDIILGKVLRFQGHFMEALVLLEDVLQGCQLDDYFEGTGWYRVLLSEVADLYCELDQPTDAERLLLHEPTPMMERGTQDIATGRRLRMSLAETYLPRKMHIEAESLPANLRQAFTSSGAPDYTSKVNIFRIWVSLARALHRQSRWEEALSSWRQSLSALDYLGLSGGLNAGLVRCSISHVLMMTGHEKESQRIFQEAENALKLLETRRRKTRPKTPAAPATPQDSATPSGNPTVKGIPSLVGMKEWLQALGHSENDVDNLNIIHITGTKGKGSTCAFTRSFLHTHGLKTGFPKRIGLYTSPDLQCIRERIQIDNQPITENLFTRYFFEVWDTLTSPDLERTAGISRQPRYLQLLALLAFHTFIKENVDAAIFETHHGGEYDATNVIRKPVVTGITSLGMDHVEQLGPTVEDIAWHKSGIFKPGAPAFSVSQETGPAEVLRKRAIERNTDLTFVSSSNTLPVNRKVLSAPVQRLNCSLALQLVRRFLQLKDSNYVLDDDDISRGIDGFSWIGRFEVIDSGRSRWFLDGAHNTLSLEQAAEWFSKNINTANAPKYRVLIFSHFSEERDGVDLLKCLAYALSKHDAKPDHVIFTTYDEREDGTTRIDKTLKVPETPFPDLCAIYSSLWKEIHPQATVSTEPTIQGAIKLAERISMQQNGMQAFVTGSLHLVGGALNLLRP
;
A
#
# COMPACT_ATOMS: atom_id res chain seq x y z
N MET A 1 -1.56 -29.87 -30.91
CA MET A 1 -0.45 -30.45 -30.11
C MET A 1 0.09 -31.78 -30.63
N SER A 2 -0.58 -32.43 -31.59
CA SER A 2 -0.19 -33.75 -32.14
C SER A 2 1.16 -33.79 -32.86
N GLU A 3 1.75 -32.64 -33.20
CA GLU A 3 3.06 -32.54 -33.86
C GLU A 3 4.25 -32.66 -32.88
N TYR A 4 3.99 -32.52 -31.57
CA TYR A 4 5.02 -32.57 -30.53
C TYR A 4 5.29 -34.01 -30.08
N LYS A 5 6.53 -34.48 -30.33
CA LYS A 5 6.96 -35.84 -29.98
C LYS A 5 7.16 -36.07 -28.48
N THR A 6 7.35 -35.03 -27.68
CA THR A 6 7.66 -35.10 -26.23
C THR A 6 6.89 -33.99 -25.53
N VAL A 7 6.00 -34.34 -24.60
CA VAL A 7 5.12 -33.39 -23.88
C VAL A 7 4.93 -33.85 -22.45
N VAL A 8 4.84 -32.91 -21.51
CA VAL A 8 4.51 -33.21 -20.11
C VAL A 8 3.12 -32.66 -19.80
N ALA A 9 2.11 -33.51 -19.73
CA ALA A 9 0.74 -33.10 -19.44
C ALA A 9 0.38 -33.42 -18.00
N PHE A 10 0.04 -32.39 -17.24
CA PHE A 10 -0.49 -32.57 -15.89
C PHE A 10 -2.02 -32.74 -15.96
N LEU A 11 -2.59 -33.58 -15.08
CA LEU A 11 -4.01 -33.97 -15.05
C LEU A 11 -4.59 -33.95 -13.62
N ASN A 12 -5.69 -33.24 -13.38
CA ASN A 12 -6.28 -33.04 -12.05
C ASN A 12 -7.16 -34.23 -11.66
N ALA A 13 -6.57 -35.12 -10.87
CA ALA A 13 -7.19 -36.32 -10.34
C ALA A 13 -7.85 -36.11 -8.97
N ALA A 14 -8.21 -34.89 -8.59
CA ALA A 14 -9.02 -34.62 -7.39
C ALA A 14 -10.37 -35.37 -7.39
N SER A 15 -10.87 -35.71 -8.58
CA SER A 15 -12.11 -36.46 -8.79
C SER A 15 -12.19 -37.05 -10.21
N ILE A 16 -13.07 -38.02 -10.45
CA ILE A 16 -13.27 -38.63 -11.78
C ILE A 16 -13.71 -37.61 -12.83
N ALA A 17 -14.59 -36.66 -12.49
CA ALA A 17 -15.06 -35.62 -13.41
C ALA A 17 -13.99 -34.56 -13.71
N SER A 18 -13.17 -34.16 -12.73
CA SER A 18 -12.06 -33.24 -13.01
C SER A 18 -11.06 -33.89 -13.95
N LEU A 19 -10.79 -35.18 -13.76
CA LEU A 19 -9.90 -35.95 -14.61
C LEU A 19 -10.49 -36.14 -16.02
N ALA A 20 -11.77 -36.50 -16.13
CA ALA A 20 -12.47 -36.61 -17.40
C ALA A 20 -12.50 -35.28 -18.16
N ALA A 21 -12.74 -34.15 -17.47
CA ALA A 21 -12.73 -32.82 -18.07
C ALA A 21 -11.33 -32.41 -18.60
N ASP A 22 -10.26 -32.92 -17.99
CA ASP A 22 -8.90 -32.70 -18.47
C ASP A 22 -8.61 -33.55 -19.72
N PHE A 23 -9.07 -34.79 -19.75
CA PHE A 23 -8.98 -35.63 -20.95
C PHE A 23 -9.82 -35.10 -22.11
N ASP A 24 -11.00 -34.56 -21.85
CA ASP A 24 -11.84 -33.89 -22.87
C ASP A 24 -11.11 -32.68 -23.48
N ARG A 25 -10.36 -31.93 -22.66
CA ARG A 25 -9.53 -30.83 -23.13
C ARG A 25 -8.33 -31.34 -23.94
N LEU A 26 -7.68 -32.39 -23.47
CA LEU A 26 -6.53 -32.99 -24.14
C LEU A 26 -6.92 -33.51 -25.53
N HIS A 27 -8.11 -34.10 -25.65
CA HIS A 27 -8.72 -34.50 -26.91
C HIS A 27 -8.83 -33.33 -27.90
N ASP A 28 -9.38 -32.21 -27.43
CA ASP A 28 -9.62 -31.04 -28.26
C ASP A 28 -8.29 -30.37 -28.67
N LEU A 29 -7.28 -30.37 -27.78
CA LEU A 29 -5.92 -29.87 -28.03
C LEU A 29 -5.11 -30.73 -29.01
N LEU A 30 -5.34 -32.04 -28.98
CA LEU A 30 -4.74 -32.99 -29.91
C LEU A 30 -5.45 -33.01 -31.26
N GLN A 31 -6.63 -32.39 -31.37
CA GLN A 31 -7.44 -32.33 -32.59
C GLN A 31 -7.75 -33.73 -33.16
N ILE A 32 -8.11 -34.69 -32.30
CA ILE A 32 -8.30 -36.12 -32.66
C ILE A 32 -9.60 -36.36 -33.48
N GLY A 33 -10.29 -35.30 -33.92
CA GLY A 33 -11.57 -35.38 -34.64
C GLY A 33 -12.78 -35.51 -33.72
N GLU A 34 -13.99 -35.65 -34.25
CA GLU A 34 -15.19 -35.83 -33.41
C GLU A 34 -15.26 -37.25 -32.82
N ALA A 35 -15.35 -37.34 -31.49
CA ALA A 35 -15.50 -38.61 -30.76
C ALA A 35 -16.67 -38.54 -29.77
N LYS A 36 -17.46 -39.62 -29.69
CA LYS A 36 -18.52 -39.78 -28.68
C LYS A 36 -17.98 -39.95 -27.26
N ASP A 37 -16.77 -40.46 -27.13
CA ASP A 37 -16.05 -40.69 -25.87
C ASP A 37 -14.63 -40.15 -26.06
N LYS A 38 -14.42 -38.90 -25.64
CA LYS A 38 -13.18 -38.16 -25.84
C LYS A 38 -12.04 -38.73 -25.00
N VAL A 39 -12.33 -39.26 -23.82
CA VAL A 39 -11.37 -39.92 -22.93
C VAL A 39 -10.75 -41.13 -23.64
N ARG A 40 -11.58 -42.04 -24.16
CA ARG A 40 -11.10 -43.21 -24.92
C ARG A 40 -10.36 -42.83 -26.20
N SER A 41 -10.75 -41.73 -26.84
CA SER A 41 -10.09 -41.23 -28.04
C SER A 41 -8.64 -40.79 -27.74
N VAL A 42 -8.44 -40.10 -26.61
CA VAL A 42 -7.10 -39.73 -26.12
C VAL A 42 -6.29 -40.95 -25.69
N GLU A 43 -6.88 -41.91 -24.97
CA GLU A 43 -6.22 -43.18 -24.64
C GLU A 43 -5.73 -43.92 -25.89
N SER A 44 -6.60 -44.03 -26.90
CA SER A 44 -6.28 -44.64 -28.19
C SER A 44 -5.14 -43.88 -28.89
N TRP A 45 -5.13 -42.56 -28.81
CA TRP A 45 -4.05 -41.74 -29.37
C TRP A 45 -2.71 -41.95 -28.65
N LEU A 46 -2.72 -42.04 -27.31
CA LEU A 46 -1.55 -42.34 -26.48
C LEU A 46 -1.03 -43.78 -26.68
N SER A 47 -1.87 -44.69 -27.18
CA SER A 47 -1.48 -46.08 -27.45
C SER A 47 -0.47 -46.21 -28.59
N ASN A 48 -0.32 -45.19 -29.45
CA ASN A 48 0.66 -45.20 -30.53
C ASN A 48 2.08 -44.99 -29.98
N LEU A 49 3.04 -45.83 -30.39
CA LEU A 49 4.43 -45.78 -29.91
C LEU A 49 5.12 -44.45 -30.18
N GLU A 50 4.74 -43.73 -31.23
CA GLU A 50 5.28 -42.41 -31.57
C GLU A 50 4.89 -41.33 -30.54
N ASN A 51 3.80 -41.55 -29.79
CA ASN A 51 3.30 -40.65 -28.75
C ASN A 51 3.72 -41.11 -27.33
N SER A 52 4.52 -42.17 -27.23
CA SER A 52 4.90 -42.82 -25.97
C SER A 52 5.85 -42.01 -25.07
N GLN A 53 6.38 -40.91 -25.60
CA GLN A 53 7.27 -39.99 -24.90
C GLN A 53 6.52 -38.84 -24.21
N TRP A 54 5.19 -38.94 -24.15
CA TRP A 54 4.35 -38.04 -23.36
C TRP A 54 4.35 -38.48 -21.89
N LEU A 55 4.70 -37.57 -20.99
CA LEU A 55 4.68 -37.78 -19.55
C LEU A 55 3.36 -37.23 -18.99
N LEU A 56 2.51 -38.10 -18.42
CA LEU A 56 1.27 -37.68 -17.78
C LEU A 56 1.46 -37.63 -16.26
N ILE A 57 1.21 -36.48 -15.63
CA ILE A 57 1.39 -36.29 -14.19
C ILE A 57 0.04 -36.02 -13.54
N PHE A 58 -0.39 -36.89 -12.62
CA PHE A 58 -1.72 -36.81 -12.00
C PHE A 58 -1.62 -36.17 -10.60
N ASP A 59 -2.27 -35.02 -10.42
CA ASP A 59 -2.24 -34.23 -9.18
C ASP A 59 -3.56 -34.40 -8.39
N ASN A 60 -3.53 -34.22 -7.06
CA ASN A 60 -4.66 -34.46 -6.14
C ASN A 60 -5.24 -35.90 -6.14
N ALA A 61 -4.45 -36.88 -6.58
CA ALA A 61 -4.79 -38.31 -6.48
C ALA A 61 -4.50 -38.86 -5.08
N ASP A 62 -5.10 -38.25 -4.04
CA ASP A 62 -4.77 -38.54 -2.63
C ASP A 62 -5.06 -40.01 -2.24
N ASN A 63 -5.89 -40.71 -3.02
CA ASN A 63 -6.19 -42.13 -2.87
C ASN A 63 -6.39 -42.80 -4.24
N LEU A 64 -5.42 -43.63 -4.65
CA LEU A 64 -5.42 -44.35 -5.93
C LEU A 64 -6.51 -45.45 -6.02
N ASP A 65 -7.04 -45.93 -4.89
CA ASP A 65 -8.14 -46.90 -4.88
C ASP A 65 -9.49 -46.24 -5.24
N LEU A 66 -9.65 -44.95 -4.91
CA LEU A 66 -10.83 -44.15 -5.24
C LEU A 66 -10.70 -43.44 -6.60
N MET A 67 -9.48 -43.27 -7.09
CA MET A 67 -9.16 -42.64 -8.37
C MET A 67 -8.46 -43.64 -9.30
N PRO A 68 -9.21 -44.37 -10.15
CA PRO A 68 -8.66 -45.45 -10.98
C PRO A 68 -7.97 -44.89 -12.22
N ILE A 69 -6.85 -44.17 -12.03
CA ILE A 69 -6.05 -43.50 -13.07
C ILE A 69 -5.60 -44.50 -14.14
N GLN A 70 -5.43 -45.78 -13.77
CA GLN A 70 -5.08 -46.85 -14.70
C GLN A 70 -6.11 -47.00 -15.85
N ARG A 71 -7.36 -46.60 -15.63
CA ARG A 71 -8.40 -46.63 -16.68
C ARG A 71 -8.13 -45.64 -17.81
N TYR A 72 -7.33 -44.60 -17.54
CA TYR A 72 -7.02 -43.50 -18.45
C TYR A 72 -5.70 -43.71 -19.23
N PHE A 73 -5.09 -44.90 -19.09
CA PHE A 73 -3.90 -45.30 -19.83
C PHE A 73 -4.21 -46.44 -20.80
N PRO A 74 -3.57 -46.45 -21.99
CA PRO A 74 -3.74 -47.55 -22.93
C PRO A 74 -3.11 -48.85 -22.39
N ALA A 75 -3.91 -49.91 -22.30
CA ALA A 75 -3.44 -51.24 -21.87
C ALA A 75 -2.48 -51.93 -22.86
N LYS A 76 -2.39 -51.41 -24.11
CA LYS A 76 -1.57 -51.97 -25.19
C LYS A 76 -0.93 -50.84 -25.99
N ARG A 77 0.33 -51.00 -26.42
CA ARG A 77 1.00 -50.06 -27.34
C ARG A 77 1.06 -50.63 -28.76
N ARG A 78 0.83 -49.79 -29.77
CA ARG A 78 0.89 -50.15 -31.20
C ARG A 78 2.12 -49.53 -31.87
N GLY A 79 2.96 -50.36 -32.47
CA GLY A 79 4.13 -49.95 -33.25
C GLY A 79 3.75 -49.48 -34.65
N SER A 80 4.65 -48.71 -35.29
CA SER A 80 4.48 -48.19 -36.66
C SER A 80 4.26 -49.28 -37.72
N ASN A 81 4.61 -50.54 -37.42
CA ASN A 81 4.49 -51.70 -38.31
C ASN A 81 3.31 -52.64 -37.92
N GLY A 82 2.44 -52.24 -37.00
CA GLY A 82 1.29 -53.05 -36.56
C GLY A 82 1.57 -54.06 -35.43
N GLU A 83 2.77 -54.07 -34.85
CA GLU A 83 3.08 -54.85 -33.65
C GLU A 83 2.35 -54.32 -32.41
N VAL A 84 1.77 -55.22 -31.61
CA VAL A 84 1.04 -54.88 -30.39
C VAL A 84 1.84 -55.38 -29.18
N LEU A 85 2.34 -54.44 -28.37
CA LEU A 85 3.02 -54.73 -27.11
C LEU A 85 2.01 -54.62 -25.95
N GLU A 86 1.85 -55.69 -25.18
CA GLU A 86 1.05 -55.66 -23.94
C GLU A 86 1.85 -55.02 -22.81
N ILE A 87 1.25 -54.04 -22.13
CA ILE A 87 1.85 -53.44 -20.92
C ILE A 87 1.47 -54.35 -19.74
N PRO A 88 2.42 -54.80 -18.89
CA PRO A 88 2.11 -55.70 -17.78
C PRO A 88 1.07 -55.09 -16.85
N ALA A 89 0.03 -55.85 -16.50
CA ALA A 89 -0.99 -55.41 -15.56
C ALA A 89 -0.51 -55.60 -14.11
N GLY A 90 -0.27 -54.49 -13.41
CA GLY A 90 0.13 -54.46 -12.00
C GLY A 90 0.99 -53.23 -11.66
N ASP A 91 1.19 -52.97 -10.36
CA ASP A 91 1.94 -51.81 -9.86
C ASP A 91 3.36 -51.67 -10.46
N GLU A 92 4.00 -52.77 -10.87
CA GLU A 92 5.31 -52.75 -11.55
C GLU A 92 5.28 -52.15 -12.98
N GLY A 93 4.15 -52.26 -13.68
CA GLY A 93 3.93 -51.58 -14.96
C GLY A 93 3.63 -50.08 -14.78
N PHE A 94 3.04 -49.74 -13.63
CA PHE A 94 2.73 -48.39 -13.20
C PHE A 94 4.01 -47.65 -12.74
N GLU A 95 4.89 -48.32 -11.99
CA GLU A 95 6.20 -47.81 -11.59
C GLU A 95 7.13 -47.52 -12.78
N ASN A 96 7.11 -48.35 -13.85
CA ASN A 96 7.91 -48.10 -15.06
C ASN A 96 7.44 -46.90 -15.89
N CYS A 97 6.18 -46.48 -15.74
CA CYS A 97 5.68 -45.21 -16.28
C CYS A 97 5.93 -44.02 -15.33
N LEU A 98 6.20 -44.28 -14.04
CA LEU A 98 6.44 -43.32 -12.97
C LEU A 98 7.93 -43.11 -12.60
N THR A 99 8.87 -43.89 -13.16
CA THR A 99 10.28 -43.94 -12.69
C THR A 99 11.14 -42.70 -12.97
N ASN A 100 10.55 -41.58 -13.40
CA ASN A 100 11.27 -40.30 -13.55
C ASN A 100 10.81 -39.22 -12.56
N VAL A 101 10.24 -39.60 -11.41
CA VAL A 101 9.75 -38.65 -10.41
C VAL A 101 10.49 -38.78 -9.07
N ILE A 102 11.39 -37.83 -8.85
CA ILE A 102 11.87 -37.30 -7.55
C ILE A 102 12.74 -38.25 -6.73
N GLN A 103 13.98 -38.49 -7.18
CA GLN A 103 15.14 -38.67 -6.30
C GLN A 103 16.42 -38.35 -7.08
N GLY A 104 17.09 -37.26 -6.74
CA GLY A 104 18.43 -36.91 -7.23
C GLY A 104 18.48 -35.72 -8.20
N ASP A 105 19.47 -34.87 -7.98
CA ASP A 105 19.81 -33.68 -8.78
C ASP A 105 19.78 -33.96 -10.29
N PHE A 106 18.91 -33.27 -11.02
CA PHE A 106 18.97 -33.21 -12.47
C PHE A 106 19.58 -31.88 -12.91
N GLU A 107 20.72 -31.96 -13.60
CA GLU A 107 21.21 -30.88 -14.47
C GLU A 107 20.27 -30.77 -15.67
N PHE A 108 19.41 -29.76 -15.64
CA PHE A 108 18.58 -29.33 -16.77
C PHE A 108 19.46 -28.64 -17.81
N ASP A 109 20.18 -29.41 -18.63
CA ASP A 109 20.98 -28.85 -19.75
C ASP A 109 20.40 -29.20 -21.14
N ILE A 110 19.18 -29.73 -21.19
CA ILE A 110 18.47 -30.00 -22.44
C ILE A 110 17.02 -29.52 -22.31
N ALA A 111 16.61 -28.70 -23.29
CA ALA A 111 15.22 -28.34 -23.62
C ALA A 111 14.69 -26.96 -23.16
N ALA A 112 15.48 -25.92 -23.40
CA ALA A 112 14.95 -24.57 -23.61
C ALA A 112 13.82 -24.58 -24.70
N GLN A 113 13.90 -25.41 -25.75
CA GLN A 113 12.92 -25.40 -26.85
C GLN A 113 11.58 -26.15 -26.63
N LYS A 114 11.30 -26.80 -25.49
CA LYS A 114 10.23 -27.84 -25.44
C LYS A 114 9.40 -27.93 -24.15
N LEU A 115 8.93 -26.81 -23.60
CA LEU A 115 7.91 -26.81 -22.53
C LEU A 115 6.58 -26.27 -23.06
N SER A 116 5.76 -27.13 -23.67
CA SER A 116 4.39 -26.78 -24.09
C SER A 116 3.37 -27.54 -23.23
N LEU A 117 2.53 -26.79 -22.49
CA LEU A 117 1.25 -27.14 -21.85
C LEU A 117 1.30 -28.30 -20.82
N ILE A 118 0.80 -28.24 -19.59
CA ILE A 118 -0.45 -27.68 -19.06
C ILE A 118 -0.17 -27.31 -17.58
N PHE A 119 -0.31 -26.05 -17.17
CA PHE A 119 -0.13 -25.64 -15.77
C PHE A 119 -1.35 -24.93 -15.17
N SER A 120 -2.44 -24.77 -15.94
CA SER A 120 -3.55 -23.87 -15.57
C SER A 120 -4.48 -24.36 -14.45
N HIS A 121 -4.39 -25.61 -13.98
CA HIS A 121 -5.23 -26.13 -12.87
C HIS A 121 -4.46 -26.86 -11.74
N PHE A 122 -3.12 -26.94 -11.82
CA PHE A 122 -2.24 -27.82 -11.02
C PHE A 122 -1.76 -27.27 -9.68
N LEU A 123 -2.52 -26.31 -9.16
CA LEU A 123 -2.06 -25.44 -8.08
C LEU A 123 -2.98 -25.50 -6.86
N ASN A 124 -3.74 -26.60 -6.72
CA ASN A 124 -4.40 -26.96 -5.48
C ASN A 124 -3.68 -28.20 -4.94
N GLY A 125 -3.15 -28.15 -3.71
CA GLY A 125 -2.48 -29.29 -3.07
C GLY A 125 -1.03 -29.03 -2.63
N GLU A 126 -0.38 -30.03 -2.03
CA GLU A 126 1.02 -29.95 -1.60
C GLU A 126 1.99 -29.93 -2.78
N ILE A 127 1.70 -30.68 -3.85
CA ILE A 127 2.54 -30.74 -5.07
C ILE A 127 2.63 -29.37 -5.74
N GLY A 128 1.50 -28.66 -5.89
CA GLY A 128 1.49 -27.29 -6.44
C GLY A 128 2.32 -26.29 -5.61
N ARG A 129 2.42 -26.47 -4.29
CA ARG A 129 3.32 -25.65 -3.43
C ARG A 129 4.79 -26.02 -3.61
N MET A 130 5.09 -27.31 -3.79
CA MET A 130 6.45 -27.79 -4.06
C MET A 130 6.97 -27.30 -5.42
N MET A 131 6.08 -27.08 -6.39
CA MET A 131 6.42 -26.60 -7.74
C MET A 131 6.56 -25.07 -7.84
N LEU A 132 6.13 -24.30 -6.82
CA LEU A 132 6.21 -22.82 -6.81
C LEU A 132 7.63 -22.27 -7.08
N PRO A 133 8.70 -22.83 -6.48
CA PRO A 133 10.07 -22.38 -6.77
C PRO A 133 10.51 -22.69 -8.20
N GLN A 134 9.99 -23.77 -8.79
CA GLN A 134 10.31 -24.17 -10.17
C GLN A 134 9.60 -23.27 -11.18
N LEU A 135 8.39 -22.80 -10.89
CA LEU A 135 7.69 -21.80 -11.71
C LEU A 135 8.49 -20.50 -11.84
N SER A 136 9.16 -20.05 -10.76
CA SER A 136 10.06 -18.88 -10.83
C SER A 136 11.25 -19.11 -11.78
N ARG A 137 11.78 -20.34 -11.80
CA ARG A 137 12.86 -20.73 -12.71
C ARG A 137 12.37 -20.82 -14.17
N VAL A 138 11.22 -21.44 -14.41
CA VAL A 138 10.58 -21.52 -15.74
C VAL A 138 10.31 -20.12 -16.29
N LEU A 139 9.88 -19.18 -15.44
CA LEU A 139 9.69 -17.79 -15.82
C LEU A 139 11.02 -17.08 -16.15
N SER A 140 12.07 -17.32 -15.38
CA SER A 140 13.41 -16.77 -15.68
C SER A 140 13.99 -17.33 -16.99
N GLU A 141 13.74 -18.60 -17.28
CA GLU A 141 14.17 -19.24 -18.53
C GLU A 141 13.33 -18.73 -19.72
N HIS A 142 12.01 -18.57 -19.55
CA HIS A 142 11.13 -17.91 -20.52
C HIS A 142 11.63 -16.50 -20.87
N ASP A 143 11.94 -15.68 -19.86
CA ASP A 143 12.43 -14.31 -20.04
C ASP A 143 13.77 -14.28 -20.81
N ALA A 144 14.62 -15.30 -20.63
CA ALA A 144 15.89 -15.45 -21.34
C ALA A 144 15.71 -15.94 -22.80
N MET A 145 14.61 -16.62 -23.11
CA MET A 145 14.34 -17.23 -24.41
C MET A 145 13.58 -16.33 -25.39
N CYS A 146 12.84 -15.32 -24.91
CA CYS A 146 11.98 -14.47 -25.74
C CYS A 146 12.73 -13.38 -26.53
N ILE A 147 13.98 -13.65 -26.90
CA ILE A 147 14.77 -12.84 -27.83
C ILE A 147 14.49 -13.39 -29.24
N ASP A 148 13.72 -12.64 -30.03
CA ASP A 148 13.62 -12.68 -31.51
C ASP A 148 12.52 -13.49 -32.24
N GLN A 149 11.56 -14.18 -31.60
CA GLN A 149 10.43 -14.78 -32.34
C GLN A 149 9.09 -14.51 -31.67
N GLY A 150 8.19 -13.81 -32.38
CA GLY A 150 6.85 -13.49 -31.90
C GLY A 150 6.14 -14.71 -31.33
N GLU A 151 5.83 -14.66 -30.03
CA GLU A 151 5.22 -15.76 -29.30
C GLU A 151 3.88 -16.18 -29.91
N GLN A 152 3.66 -17.49 -30.05
CA GLN A 152 2.36 -18.00 -30.49
C GLN A 152 1.27 -17.67 -29.46
N VAL A 153 0.15 -17.10 -29.91
CA VAL A 153 -0.99 -16.66 -29.06
C VAL A 153 -1.43 -17.74 -28.07
N LEU A 154 -1.47 -19.00 -28.51
CA LEU A 154 -1.87 -20.15 -27.69
C LEU A 154 -0.97 -20.34 -26.46
N PHE A 155 0.34 -20.14 -26.63
CA PHE A 155 1.31 -20.30 -25.54
C PHE A 155 1.16 -19.19 -24.49
N ARG A 156 0.96 -17.94 -24.94
CA ARG A 156 0.69 -16.80 -24.04
C ARG A 156 -0.57 -17.00 -23.21
N HIS A 157 -1.64 -17.51 -23.81
CA HIS A 157 -2.89 -17.81 -23.12
C HIS A 157 -2.73 -18.89 -22.04
N GLU A 158 -1.94 -19.92 -22.31
CA GLU A 158 -1.66 -20.99 -21.35
C GLU A 158 -0.75 -20.53 -20.21
N LEU A 159 0.29 -19.74 -20.51
CA LEU A 159 1.14 -19.15 -19.48
C LEU A 159 0.35 -18.16 -18.61
N ALA A 160 -0.52 -17.34 -19.22
CA ALA A 160 -1.43 -16.44 -18.51
C ALA A 160 -2.38 -17.22 -17.58
N SER A 161 -3.01 -18.30 -18.07
CA SER A 161 -3.88 -19.17 -17.27
C SER A 161 -3.15 -19.81 -16.10
N THR A 162 -1.91 -20.22 -16.32
CA THR A 162 -1.01 -20.81 -15.33
C THR A 162 -0.69 -19.84 -14.20
N LEU A 163 -0.28 -18.62 -14.55
CA LEU A 163 0.02 -17.57 -13.59
C LEU A 163 -1.22 -17.16 -12.79
N LEU A 164 -2.39 -17.10 -13.43
CA LEU A 164 -3.66 -16.84 -12.76
C LEU A 164 -4.03 -17.92 -11.76
N ALA A 165 -3.80 -19.20 -12.08
CA ALA A 165 -3.94 -20.30 -11.13
C ALA A 165 -2.93 -20.18 -9.99
N ALA A 166 -1.66 -19.85 -10.30
CA ALA A 166 -0.56 -19.74 -9.34
C ALA A 166 -0.72 -18.58 -8.37
N SER A 167 -1.44 -17.53 -8.78
CA SER A 167 -1.75 -16.39 -7.91
C SER A 167 -2.59 -16.75 -6.67
N ARG A 168 -3.02 -18.01 -6.50
CA ARG A 168 -3.78 -18.48 -5.34
C ARG A 168 -2.93 -18.78 -4.09
N PHE A 169 -1.62 -18.99 -4.23
CA PHE A 169 -0.74 -19.38 -3.11
C PHE A 169 -0.27 -18.24 -2.22
N SER A 170 0.17 -18.57 -1.01
CA SER A 170 0.23 -17.69 0.18
C SER A 170 1.26 -16.56 0.17
N ASP A 171 2.20 -16.52 -0.78
CA ASP A 171 3.20 -15.45 -0.83
C ASP A 171 2.62 -14.20 -1.51
N ALA A 172 2.55 -13.07 -0.80
CA ALA A 172 1.97 -11.83 -1.30
C ALA A 172 2.77 -11.20 -2.46
N GLN A 173 4.09 -11.40 -2.48
CA GLN A 173 4.97 -10.96 -3.55
C GLN A 173 4.72 -11.81 -4.81
N TRP A 174 4.59 -13.13 -4.65
CA TRP A 174 4.23 -14.06 -5.73
C TRP A 174 2.87 -13.75 -6.36
N LYS A 175 1.87 -13.41 -5.54
CA LYS A 175 0.54 -13.00 -6.04
C LYS A 175 0.62 -11.75 -6.90
N THR A 176 1.40 -10.76 -6.47
CA THR A 176 1.57 -9.51 -7.22
C THR A 176 2.32 -9.74 -8.52
N GLU A 177 3.38 -10.55 -8.48
CA GLU A 177 4.21 -10.89 -9.64
C GLU A 177 3.44 -11.67 -10.71
N THR A 178 2.73 -12.74 -10.31
CA THR A 178 1.92 -13.54 -11.24
C THR A 178 0.87 -12.71 -11.96
N ILE A 179 0.20 -11.81 -11.24
CA ILE A 179 -0.81 -10.90 -11.82
C ILE A 179 -0.19 -9.84 -12.72
N SER A 180 0.96 -9.28 -12.36
CA SER A 180 1.69 -8.33 -13.20
C SER A 180 2.10 -8.96 -14.53
N ARG A 181 2.66 -10.17 -14.49
CA ARG A 181 3.05 -10.93 -15.68
C ARG A 181 1.86 -11.34 -16.54
N THR A 182 0.75 -11.77 -15.93
CA THR A 182 -0.48 -12.05 -16.70
C THR A 182 -0.98 -10.80 -17.44
N LYS A 183 -0.90 -9.60 -16.84
CA LYS A 183 -1.27 -8.34 -17.53
C LYS A 183 -0.43 -8.12 -18.78
N GLN A 184 0.88 -8.33 -18.69
CA GLN A 184 1.80 -8.18 -19.82
C GLN A 184 1.48 -9.18 -20.94
N LEU A 185 1.26 -10.45 -20.59
CA LEU A 185 0.91 -11.49 -21.57
C LEU A 185 -0.40 -11.21 -22.33
N LEU A 186 -1.34 -10.50 -21.70
CA LEU A 186 -2.66 -10.19 -22.25
C LEU A 186 -2.80 -8.74 -22.76
N GLU A 187 -1.74 -7.94 -22.76
CA GLU A 187 -1.80 -6.49 -23.03
C GLU A 187 -2.41 -6.18 -24.41
N GLN A 188 -2.01 -6.96 -25.43
CA GLN A 188 -2.47 -6.83 -26.82
C GLN A 188 -3.51 -7.89 -27.21
N ASP A 189 -4.04 -8.63 -26.24
CA ASP A 189 -4.91 -9.78 -26.46
C ASP A 189 -6.30 -9.52 -25.86
N ASP A 190 -7.37 -9.70 -26.64
CA ASP A 190 -8.75 -9.45 -26.21
C ASP A 190 -9.48 -10.74 -25.78
N GLU A 191 -8.75 -11.80 -25.39
CA GLU A 191 -9.35 -13.03 -24.86
C GLU A 191 -10.20 -12.73 -23.60
N PRO A 192 -11.55 -12.80 -23.68
CA PRO A 192 -12.42 -12.27 -22.63
C PRO A 192 -12.40 -13.08 -21.35
N TYR A 193 -12.13 -14.39 -21.43
CA TYR A 193 -12.16 -15.29 -20.28
C TYR A 193 -10.95 -15.05 -19.37
N LEU A 194 -9.73 -14.93 -19.92
CA LEU A 194 -8.50 -14.68 -19.19
C LEU A 194 -8.48 -13.28 -18.60
N ARG A 195 -8.98 -12.27 -19.33
CA ARG A 195 -9.16 -10.91 -18.78
C ARG A 195 -10.15 -10.89 -17.62
N SER A 196 -11.22 -11.69 -17.71
CA SER A 196 -12.18 -11.83 -16.62
C SER A 196 -11.59 -12.49 -15.38
N TRP A 197 -10.80 -13.54 -15.57
CA TRP A 197 -10.11 -14.23 -14.48
C TRP A 197 -9.04 -13.32 -13.85
N LEU A 198 -8.30 -12.56 -14.64
CA LEU A 198 -7.34 -11.55 -14.19
C LEU A 198 -8.00 -10.49 -13.30
N ALA A 199 -9.09 -9.88 -13.75
CA ALA A 199 -9.84 -8.90 -12.96
C ALA A 199 -10.34 -9.48 -11.62
N TYR A 200 -10.78 -10.74 -11.62
CA TYR A 200 -11.19 -11.45 -10.40
C TYR A 200 -10.02 -11.61 -9.42
N ARG A 201 -8.83 -12.01 -9.89
CA ARG A 201 -7.64 -12.19 -9.05
C ARG A 201 -7.07 -10.88 -8.52
N GLU A 202 -7.00 -9.84 -9.35
CA GLU A 202 -6.60 -8.49 -8.93
C GLU A 202 -7.47 -7.96 -7.81
N SER A 203 -8.78 -8.13 -7.96
CA SER A 203 -9.74 -7.69 -6.95
C SER A 203 -9.51 -8.41 -5.61
N ALA A 204 -9.14 -9.70 -5.63
CA ALA A 204 -8.77 -10.42 -4.42
C ALA A 204 -7.53 -9.84 -3.73
N ILE A 205 -6.49 -9.45 -4.47
CA ILE A 205 -5.26 -8.83 -3.93
C ILE A 205 -5.55 -7.44 -3.34
N LEU A 206 -6.35 -6.62 -4.03
CA LEU A 206 -6.77 -5.31 -3.53
C LEU A 206 -7.52 -5.43 -2.21
N ARG A 207 -8.40 -6.43 -2.06
CA ARG A 207 -9.09 -6.71 -0.78
C ARG A 207 -8.13 -7.17 0.32
N MET A 208 -7.14 -8.02 -0.01
CA MET A 208 -6.11 -8.45 0.96
C MET A 208 -5.27 -7.27 1.46
N SER A 209 -5.08 -6.26 0.63
CA SER A 209 -4.32 -5.04 0.92
C SER A 209 -5.17 -3.94 1.58
N GLY A 210 -6.43 -4.22 1.93
CA GLY A 210 -7.34 -3.25 2.55
C GLY A 210 -7.99 -2.24 1.60
N MET A 211 -7.72 -2.29 0.29
CA MET A 211 -8.20 -1.35 -0.73
C MET A 211 -9.60 -1.73 -1.27
N MET A 212 -10.60 -1.81 -0.39
CA MET A 212 -11.95 -2.32 -0.72
C MET A 212 -12.68 -1.50 -1.80
N GLN A 213 -12.48 -0.18 -1.82
CA GLN A 213 -13.13 0.70 -2.78
C GLN A 213 -12.51 0.56 -4.18
N LYS A 214 -11.18 0.48 -4.27
CA LYS A 214 -10.48 0.21 -5.54
C LYS A 214 -10.86 -1.15 -6.13
N SER A 215 -10.95 -2.18 -5.28
CA SER A 215 -11.43 -3.52 -5.67
C SER A 215 -12.84 -3.48 -6.26
N ALA A 216 -13.78 -2.77 -5.63
CA ALA A 216 -15.15 -2.66 -6.12
C ALA A 216 -15.25 -1.86 -7.43
N SER A 217 -14.56 -0.72 -7.51
CA SER A 217 -14.55 0.12 -8.72
C SER A 217 -13.97 -0.61 -9.93
N ALA A 218 -12.85 -1.33 -9.75
CA ALA A 218 -12.22 -2.09 -10.83
C ALA A 218 -13.12 -3.22 -11.36
N LEU A 219 -13.79 -3.96 -10.46
CA LEU A 219 -14.74 -5.00 -10.87
C LEU A 219 -15.95 -4.43 -11.61
N GLN A 220 -16.50 -3.31 -11.14
CA GLN A 220 -17.64 -2.66 -11.78
C GLN A 220 -17.30 -2.18 -13.19
N GLU A 221 -16.16 -1.53 -13.36
CA GLU A 221 -15.69 -1.05 -14.66
C GLU A 221 -15.54 -2.20 -15.65
N PHE A 222 -14.94 -3.31 -15.21
CA PHE A 222 -14.76 -4.50 -16.02
C PHE A 222 -16.10 -5.17 -16.40
N LEU A 223 -17.04 -5.30 -15.45
CA LEU A 223 -18.38 -5.85 -15.70
C LEU A 223 -19.18 -4.99 -16.70
N ASN A 224 -19.04 -3.67 -16.63
CA ASN A 224 -19.66 -2.74 -17.58
C ASN A 224 -19.08 -2.91 -18.99
N HIS A 225 -17.76 -3.09 -19.10
CA HIS A 225 -17.10 -3.36 -20.38
C HIS A 225 -17.57 -4.68 -21.02
N LEU A 226 -17.63 -5.77 -20.25
CA LEU A 226 -18.14 -7.07 -20.73
C LEU A 226 -19.59 -7.03 -21.22
N THR A 227 -20.46 -6.26 -20.57
CA THR A 227 -21.87 -6.11 -20.98
C THR A 227 -21.99 -5.31 -22.28
N THR A 228 -21.11 -4.34 -22.52
CA THR A 228 -21.07 -3.60 -23.80
C THR A 228 -20.49 -4.40 -24.96
N SER A 229 -19.51 -5.28 -24.73
CA SER A 229 -18.93 -6.14 -25.77
C SER A 229 -19.86 -7.29 -26.18
N SER A 230 -20.55 -7.92 -25.21
CA SER A 230 -21.56 -8.98 -25.46
C SER A 230 -22.69 -8.53 -26.39
N ARG A 231 -23.09 -7.24 -26.37
CA ARG A 231 -24.12 -6.69 -27.26
C ARG A 231 -23.69 -6.57 -28.73
N LYS A 232 -22.40 -6.74 -29.05
CA LYS A 232 -21.84 -6.65 -30.42
C LYS A 232 -21.78 -8.00 -31.17
N GLY A 233 -22.41 -9.05 -30.66
CA GLY A 233 -22.67 -10.28 -31.43
C GLY A 233 -21.75 -11.48 -31.15
N SER A 234 -20.95 -11.48 -30.08
CA SER A 234 -20.24 -12.69 -29.63
C SER A 234 -21.18 -13.59 -28.81
N THR A 235 -21.37 -14.84 -29.22
CA THR A 235 -22.11 -15.85 -28.44
C THR A 235 -21.39 -16.11 -27.11
N LEU A 236 -22.05 -15.85 -25.97
CA LEU A 236 -21.48 -16.15 -24.66
C LEU A 236 -21.32 -17.68 -24.52
N THR A 237 -20.12 -18.17 -24.27
CA THR A 237 -19.90 -19.58 -23.93
C THR A 237 -20.26 -19.82 -22.45
N ALA A 238 -20.64 -21.04 -22.09
CA ALA A 238 -20.91 -21.41 -20.69
C ALA A 238 -19.70 -21.12 -19.76
N ARG A 239 -18.48 -21.31 -20.27
CA ARG A 239 -17.22 -21.00 -19.58
C ARG A 239 -17.07 -19.51 -19.29
N LEU A 240 -17.32 -18.65 -20.28
CA LEU A 240 -17.27 -17.19 -20.10
C LEU A 240 -18.40 -16.69 -19.20
N ASN A 241 -19.61 -17.28 -19.30
CA ASN A 241 -20.73 -16.92 -18.44
C ASN A 241 -20.48 -17.25 -16.97
N SER A 242 -19.91 -18.43 -16.70
CA SER A 242 -19.47 -18.84 -15.37
C SER A 242 -18.42 -17.87 -14.81
N GLN A 243 -17.41 -17.50 -15.59
CA GLN A 243 -16.39 -16.53 -15.14
C GLN A 243 -16.97 -15.15 -14.84
N ARG A 244 -17.96 -14.68 -15.64
CA ARG A 244 -18.72 -13.47 -15.34
C ARG A 244 -19.48 -13.59 -14.02
N GLY A 245 -20.05 -14.75 -13.73
CA GLY A 245 -20.70 -15.02 -12.45
C GLY A 245 -19.73 -14.92 -11.27
N GLU A 246 -18.51 -15.44 -11.39
CA GLU A 246 -17.47 -15.29 -10.35
C GLU A 246 -17.11 -13.82 -10.08
N LEU A 247 -17.04 -12.99 -11.12
CA LEU A 247 -16.82 -11.54 -10.99
C LEU A 247 -17.96 -10.85 -10.25
N ILE A 248 -19.21 -11.18 -10.59
CA ILE A 248 -20.42 -10.64 -9.93
C ILE A 248 -20.44 -11.04 -8.45
N ILE A 249 -20.14 -12.30 -8.15
CA ILE A 249 -20.01 -12.81 -6.78
C ILE A 249 -18.95 -11.99 -6.02
N SER A 250 -17.77 -11.78 -6.62
CA SER A 250 -16.69 -11.02 -6.01
C SER A 250 -17.02 -9.53 -5.80
N PHE A 251 -17.78 -8.95 -6.72
CA PHE A 251 -18.26 -7.58 -6.64
C PHE A 251 -19.30 -7.44 -5.53
N ALA A 252 -20.27 -8.36 -5.46
CA ALA A 252 -21.26 -8.43 -4.40
C ALA A 252 -20.63 -8.58 -3.01
N GLU A 253 -19.60 -9.41 -2.85
CA GLU A 253 -18.84 -9.49 -1.59
C GLU A 253 -18.21 -8.14 -1.19
N SER A 254 -17.73 -7.37 -2.17
CA SER A 254 -17.16 -6.04 -1.94
C SER A 254 -18.24 -5.03 -1.53
N LEU A 255 -19.42 -5.10 -2.14
CA LEU A 255 -20.61 -4.30 -1.77
C LEU A 255 -21.12 -4.65 -0.36
N ILE A 256 -21.15 -5.94 0.00
CA ILE A 256 -21.52 -6.41 1.34
C ILE A 256 -20.61 -5.78 2.40
N ARG A 257 -19.29 -5.77 2.17
CA ARG A 257 -18.31 -5.14 3.07
C ARG A 257 -18.50 -3.63 3.22
N GLN A 258 -19.06 -2.97 2.20
CA GLN A 258 -19.41 -1.54 2.23
C GLN A 258 -20.81 -1.28 2.84
N GLY A 259 -21.55 -2.33 3.24
CA GLY A 259 -22.91 -2.21 3.77
C GLY A 259 -24.00 -2.00 2.71
N LYS A 260 -23.68 -2.17 1.43
CA LYS A 260 -24.60 -1.98 0.30
C LYS A 260 -25.37 -3.25 -0.06
N LEU A 261 -26.10 -3.80 0.91
CA LEU A 261 -26.76 -5.12 0.79
C LEU A 261 -27.79 -5.20 -0.35
N SER A 262 -28.54 -4.12 -0.60
CA SER A 262 -29.54 -4.08 -1.68
C SER A 262 -28.92 -4.09 -3.07
N GLU A 263 -27.81 -3.36 -3.25
CA GLU A 263 -27.03 -3.37 -4.51
C GLU A 263 -26.45 -4.78 -4.72
N ALA A 264 -25.85 -5.39 -3.70
CA ALA A 264 -25.31 -6.75 -3.78
C ALA A 264 -26.36 -7.80 -4.16
N LYS A 265 -27.58 -7.72 -3.59
CA LYS A 265 -28.70 -8.61 -3.94
C LYS A 265 -29.08 -8.46 -5.41
N ALA A 266 -29.18 -7.23 -5.91
CA ALA A 266 -29.57 -6.96 -7.29
C ALA A 266 -28.60 -7.58 -8.30
N GLU A 267 -27.29 -7.37 -8.08
CA GLU A 267 -26.21 -7.92 -8.94
C GLU A 267 -26.24 -9.46 -8.97
N LEU A 268 -26.38 -10.11 -7.80
CA LEU A 268 -26.43 -11.58 -7.72
C LEU A 268 -27.63 -12.15 -8.46
N VAL A 269 -28.82 -11.55 -8.28
CA VAL A 269 -30.06 -12.04 -8.91
C VAL A 269 -30.08 -11.81 -10.43
N GLU A 270 -29.33 -10.83 -10.94
CA GLU A 270 -29.23 -10.56 -12.36
C GLU A 270 -28.50 -11.69 -13.12
N TRP A 271 -27.50 -12.31 -12.52
CA TRP A 271 -26.75 -13.39 -13.17
C TRP A 271 -27.53 -14.70 -13.22
N LYS A 272 -27.60 -15.30 -14.42
CA LYS A 272 -28.23 -16.60 -14.68
C LYS A 272 -27.37 -17.43 -15.63
N ALA A 273 -27.44 -18.75 -15.48
CA ALA A 273 -26.88 -19.68 -16.46
C ALA A 273 -27.59 -19.55 -17.81
N LEU A 274 -26.89 -19.89 -18.89
CA LEU A 274 -27.41 -19.72 -20.26
C LEU A 274 -28.49 -20.74 -20.62
N ASP A 275 -28.26 -22.00 -20.29
CA ASP A 275 -29.16 -23.13 -20.61
C ASP A 275 -29.83 -23.70 -19.35
N LYS A 276 -30.92 -24.48 -19.55
CA LYS A 276 -31.62 -25.16 -18.46
C LYS A 276 -30.82 -26.34 -17.89
N ASP A 277 -30.04 -27.02 -18.73
CA ASP A 277 -29.11 -28.07 -18.34
C ASP A 277 -27.74 -27.44 -18.10
N TYR A 278 -27.55 -26.91 -16.90
CA TYR A 278 -26.34 -26.19 -16.51
C TYR A 278 -25.07 -26.99 -16.81
N SER A 279 -24.10 -26.35 -17.46
CA SER A 279 -22.73 -26.86 -17.50
C SER A 279 -22.18 -27.03 -16.07
N THR A 280 -21.24 -27.94 -15.86
CA THR A 280 -20.64 -28.16 -14.52
C THR A 280 -20.10 -26.87 -13.89
N LEU A 281 -19.49 -26.00 -14.69
CA LEU A 281 -18.96 -24.69 -14.24
C LEU A 281 -20.07 -23.72 -13.82
N GLU A 282 -21.18 -23.65 -14.59
CA GLU A 282 -22.31 -22.80 -14.24
C GLU A 282 -23.08 -23.33 -13.02
N ARG A 283 -23.15 -24.65 -12.80
CA ARG A 283 -23.68 -25.24 -11.56
C ARG A 283 -22.87 -24.78 -10.33
N ILE A 284 -21.55 -24.90 -10.40
CA ILE A 284 -20.64 -24.46 -9.34
C ILE A 284 -20.82 -22.96 -9.06
N THR A 285 -20.87 -22.16 -10.12
CA THR A 285 -21.04 -20.70 -10.04
C THR A 285 -22.40 -20.32 -9.45
N SER A 286 -23.48 -21.01 -9.83
CA SER A 286 -24.82 -20.80 -9.29
C SER A 286 -24.85 -21.08 -7.78
N ARG A 287 -24.26 -22.19 -7.33
CA ARG A 287 -24.17 -22.51 -5.89
C ARG A 287 -23.36 -21.46 -5.13
N ALA A 288 -22.22 -21.04 -5.68
CA ALA A 288 -21.41 -19.97 -5.08
C ALA A 288 -22.18 -18.64 -4.98
N ARG A 289 -22.96 -18.27 -6.01
CA ARG A 289 -23.86 -17.12 -5.98
C ARG A 289 -24.89 -17.26 -4.86
N ASP A 290 -25.55 -18.41 -4.75
CA ASP A 290 -26.62 -18.63 -3.78
C ASP A 290 -26.10 -18.63 -2.34
N ILE A 291 -24.87 -19.10 -2.11
CA ILE A 291 -24.16 -18.94 -0.83
C ILE A 291 -24.02 -17.46 -0.46
N ILE A 292 -23.56 -16.62 -1.38
CA ILE A 292 -23.41 -15.17 -1.12
C ILE A 292 -24.78 -14.48 -1.01
N LEU A 293 -25.79 -14.91 -1.76
CA LEU A 293 -27.15 -14.39 -1.64
C LEU A 293 -27.75 -14.72 -0.27
N GLY A 294 -27.58 -15.94 0.23
CA GLY A 294 -27.99 -16.34 1.58
C GLY A 294 -27.32 -15.47 2.64
N LYS A 295 -26.03 -15.14 2.46
CA LYS A 295 -25.32 -14.19 3.33
C LYS A 295 -25.91 -12.77 3.30
N VAL A 296 -26.30 -12.28 2.12
CA VAL A 296 -27.00 -10.99 2.00
C VAL A 296 -28.33 -11.00 2.74
N LEU A 297 -29.13 -12.06 2.55
CA LEU A 297 -30.42 -12.23 3.22
C LEU A 297 -30.26 -12.30 4.75
N ARG A 298 -29.25 -13.04 5.24
CA ARG A 298 -28.88 -13.08 6.65
C ARG A 298 -28.57 -11.69 7.20
N PHE A 299 -27.73 -10.89 6.52
CA PHE A 299 -27.41 -9.53 6.96
C PHE A 299 -28.58 -8.54 6.83
N GLN A 300 -29.59 -8.85 6.02
CA GLN A 300 -30.86 -8.12 5.97
C GLN A 300 -31.84 -8.55 7.08
N GLY A 301 -31.55 -9.63 7.82
CA GLY A 301 -32.40 -10.18 8.88
C GLY A 301 -33.43 -11.21 8.39
N HIS A 302 -33.34 -11.67 7.14
CA HIS A 302 -34.24 -12.68 6.55
C HIS A 302 -33.71 -14.09 6.81
N PHE A 303 -33.58 -14.49 8.08
CA PHE A 303 -32.88 -15.71 8.49
C PHE A 303 -33.52 -16.99 7.93
N MET A 304 -34.85 -17.12 7.99
CA MET A 304 -35.55 -18.30 7.46
C MET A 304 -35.44 -18.42 5.93
N GLU A 305 -35.55 -17.30 5.20
CA GLU A 305 -35.39 -17.29 3.74
C GLU A 305 -33.96 -17.68 3.34
N ALA A 306 -32.97 -17.16 4.08
CA ALA A 306 -31.57 -17.53 3.91
C ALA A 306 -31.34 -19.01 4.20
N LEU A 307 -31.93 -19.56 5.28
CA LEU A 307 -31.76 -20.94 5.67
C LEU A 307 -32.31 -21.89 4.61
N VAL A 308 -33.55 -21.67 4.16
CA VAL A 308 -34.18 -22.49 3.11
C VAL A 308 -33.33 -22.49 1.83
N LEU A 309 -32.82 -21.32 1.42
CA LEU A 309 -31.96 -21.21 0.25
C LEU A 309 -30.66 -22.01 0.41
N LEU A 310 -29.98 -21.91 1.56
CA LEU A 310 -28.70 -22.57 1.77
C LEU A 310 -28.83 -24.07 2.06
N GLU A 311 -29.93 -24.51 2.69
CA GLU A 311 -30.25 -25.92 2.86
C GLU A 311 -30.52 -26.61 1.51
N ASP A 312 -31.19 -25.93 0.58
CA ASP A 312 -31.38 -26.43 -0.79
C ASP A 312 -30.04 -26.61 -1.52
N VAL A 313 -29.14 -25.63 -1.40
CA VAL A 313 -27.78 -25.74 -1.93
C VAL A 313 -27.02 -26.90 -1.27
N LEU A 314 -27.14 -27.06 0.06
CA LEU A 314 -26.47 -28.11 0.82
C LEU A 314 -26.97 -29.51 0.43
N GLN A 315 -28.29 -29.68 0.30
CA GLN A 315 -28.90 -30.93 -0.16
C GLN A 315 -28.47 -31.25 -1.60
N GLY A 316 -28.43 -30.24 -2.47
CA GLY A 316 -27.93 -30.38 -3.84
C GLY A 316 -26.45 -30.79 -3.91
N CYS A 317 -25.62 -30.36 -2.95
CA CYS A 317 -24.22 -30.76 -2.84
C CYS A 317 -24.06 -32.22 -2.38
N GLN A 318 -24.93 -32.73 -1.50
CA GLN A 318 -24.88 -34.11 -1.01
C GLN A 318 -25.27 -35.14 -2.08
N LEU A 319 -25.93 -34.71 -3.15
CA LEU A 319 -26.30 -35.56 -4.29
C LEU A 319 -25.18 -35.65 -5.35
N ASP A 320 -24.13 -34.85 -5.23
CA ASP A 320 -22.98 -34.84 -6.13
C ASP A 320 -21.74 -35.36 -5.39
N ASP A 321 -21.18 -36.51 -5.81
CA ASP A 321 -19.95 -37.13 -5.24
C ASP A 321 -18.71 -36.22 -5.25
N TYR A 322 -18.80 -35.03 -5.86
CA TYR A 322 -17.73 -34.09 -6.15
C TYR A 322 -17.56 -32.97 -5.13
N PHE A 323 -18.53 -32.74 -4.25
CA PHE A 323 -18.61 -31.48 -3.48
C PHE A 323 -18.18 -31.61 -2.02
N GLU A 324 -18.33 -32.77 -1.41
CA GLU A 324 -17.99 -33.04 -0.01
C GLU A 324 -16.47 -32.89 0.24
N GLY A 325 -16.08 -32.36 1.40
CA GLY A 325 -14.66 -32.11 1.73
C GLY A 325 -14.00 -30.90 1.04
N THR A 326 -14.67 -30.22 0.10
CA THR A 326 -14.12 -29.05 -0.60
C THR A 326 -14.13 -27.77 0.25
N GLY A 327 -13.26 -26.80 -0.08
CA GLY A 327 -13.22 -25.51 0.62
C GLY A 327 -14.55 -24.74 0.54
N TRP A 328 -15.29 -24.85 -0.56
CA TRP A 328 -16.60 -24.22 -0.74
C TRP A 328 -17.69 -24.86 0.13
N TYR A 329 -17.69 -26.20 0.21
CA TYR A 329 -18.58 -26.94 1.10
C TYR A 329 -18.40 -26.52 2.56
N ARG A 330 -17.15 -26.37 3.01
CA ARG A 330 -16.84 -25.86 4.36
C ARG A 330 -17.33 -24.44 4.61
N VAL A 331 -17.37 -23.58 3.57
CA VAL A 331 -17.96 -22.24 3.68
C VAL A 331 -19.47 -22.34 3.82
N LEU A 332 -20.13 -23.17 3.01
CA LEU A 332 -21.58 -23.40 3.09
C LEU A 332 -21.99 -23.93 4.47
N LEU A 333 -21.32 -24.96 4.99
CA LEU A 333 -21.57 -25.50 6.33
C LEU A 333 -21.48 -24.42 7.42
N SER A 334 -20.48 -23.54 7.34
CA SER A 334 -20.31 -22.42 8.26
C SER A 334 -21.47 -21.42 8.17
N GLU A 335 -21.93 -21.07 6.96
CA GLU A 335 -23.03 -20.11 6.79
C GLU A 335 -24.39 -20.70 7.22
N VAL A 336 -24.64 -22.00 6.99
CA VAL A 336 -25.84 -22.71 7.47
C VAL A 336 -25.82 -22.85 9.01
N ALA A 337 -24.68 -23.26 9.58
CA ALA A 337 -24.54 -23.39 11.03
C ALA A 337 -24.72 -22.05 11.75
N ASP A 338 -24.18 -20.97 11.18
CA ASP A 338 -24.40 -19.62 11.68
C ASP A 338 -25.91 -19.28 11.67
N LEU A 339 -26.67 -19.62 10.62
CA LEU A 339 -28.12 -19.39 10.54
C LEU A 339 -28.90 -20.21 11.57
N TYR A 340 -28.56 -21.48 11.77
CA TYR A 340 -29.14 -22.28 12.85
C TYR A 340 -28.88 -21.62 14.22
N CYS A 341 -27.71 -21.05 14.46
CA CYS A 341 -27.44 -20.30 15.69
C CYS A 341 -28.32 -19.04 15.82
N GLU A 342 -28.52 -18.27 14.74
CA GLU A 342 -29.40 -17.08 14.74
C GLU A 342 -30.88 -17.45 14.97
N LEU A 343 -31.28 -18.67 14.60
CA LEU A 343 -32.61 -19.23 14.80
C LEU A 343 -32.76 -20.01 16.13
N ASP A 344 -31.77 -19.90 17.02
CA ASP A 344 -31.75 -20.57 18.33
C ASP A 344 -31.75 -22.12 18.25
N GLN A 345 -31.08 -22.67 17.22
CA GLN A 345 -30.90 -24.11 16.97
C GLN A 345 -29.41 -24.55 17.03
N PRO A 346 -28.68 -24.28 18.12
CA PRO A 346 -27.23 -24.54 18.18
C PRO A 346 -26.85 -26.03 18.15
N THR A 347 -27.78 -26.95 18.47
CA THR A 347 -27.53 -28.40 18.41
C THR A 347 -27.51 -28.89 16.96
N ASP A 348 -28.37 -28.36 16.11
CA ASP A 348 -28.40 -28.70 14.68
C ASP A 348 -27.18 -28.11 13.97
N ALA A 349 -26.77 -26.89 14.37
CA ALA A 349 -25.51 -26.28 13.96
C ALA A 349 -24.28 -27.15 14.31
N GLU A 350 -24.17 -27.63 15.56
CA GLU A 350 -23.07 -28.50 15.97
C GLU A 350 -23.08 -29.80 15.18
N ARG A 351 -24.24 -30.46 15.07
CA ARG A 351 -24.38 -31.72 14.32
C ARG A 351 -23.88 -31.55 12.89
N LEU A 352 -24.29 -30.47 12.23
CA LEU A 352 -23.85 -30.12 10.88
C LEU A 352 -22.33 -29.93 10.81
N LEU A 353 -21.75 -29.18 11.74
CA LEU A 353 -20.32 -28.83 11.75
C LEU A 353 -19.42 -30.01 12.12
N LEU A 354 -19.90 -30.99 12.89
CA LEU A 354 -19.12 -32.17 13.32
C LEU A 354 -18.95 -33.23 12.22
N HIS A 355 -19.53 -33.06 11.03
CA HIS A 355 -19.32 -33.98 9.90
C HIS A 355 -17.92 -33.90 9.26
N GLU A 356 -17.24 -32.74 9.32
CA GLU A 356 -15.92 -32.49 8.69
C GLU A 356 -14.67 -32.56 9.60
N PRO A 357 -14.71 -32.33 10.94
CA PRO A 357 -13.52 -32.22 11.77
C PRO A 357 -12.63 -33.46 11.78
N THR A 358 -13.21 -34.66 11.79
CA THR A 358 -12.45 -35.92 11.81
C THR A 358 -11.67 -36.12 10.50
N PRO A 359 -12.30 -36.06 9.31
CA PRO A 359 -11.57 -36.06 8.04
C PRO A 359 -10.50 -34.96 7.94
N MET A 360 -10.78 -33.78 8.51
CA MET A 360 -9.85 -32.65 8.48
C MET A 360 -8.59 -32.90 9.31
N MET A 361 -8.73 -33.50 10.50
CA MET A 361 -7.61 -33.84 11.37
C MET A 361 -6.76 -34.97 10.78
N GLU A 362 -7.40 -36.00 10.21
CA GLU A 362 -6.71 -37.09 9.52
C GLU A 362 -5.88 -36.60 8.33
N ARG A 363 -6.39 -35.60 7.59
CA ARG A 363 -5.71 -34.99 6.44
C ARG A 363 -4.80 -33.80 6.78
N GLY A 364 -4.66 -33.43 8.06
CA GLY A 364 -3.85 -32.27 8.46
C GLY A 364 -4.37 -30.90 7.95
N THR A 365 -5.63 -30.82 7.49
CA THR A 365 -6.21 -29.60 6.89
C THR A 365 -6.98 -28.74 7.89
N GLN A 366 -6.90 -29.03 9.19
CA GLN A 366 -7.58 -28.23 10.21
C GLN A 366 -7.13 -26.77 10.20
N ASP A 367 -5.84 -26.50 9.97
CA ASP A 367 -5.24 -25.16 10.09
C ASP A 367 -5.21 -24.34 8.79
N ILE A 368 -5.86 -24.80 7.72
CA ILE A 368 -6.11 -23.95 6.53
C ILE A 368 -7.28 -22.98 6.78
N ALA A 369 -7.42 -21.95 5.94
CA ALA A 369 -8.37 -20.85 6.16
C ALA A 369 -9.84 -21.30 6.34
N THR A 370 -10.31 -22.26 5.55
CA THR A 370 -11.68 -22.82 5.65
C THR A 370 -11.86 -23.69 6.88
N GLY A 371 -10.80 -24.38 7.32
CA GLY A 371 -10.80 -25.16 8.56
C GLY A 371 -10.81 -24.31 9.83
N ARG A 372 -10.07 -23.21 9.84
CA ARG A 372 -10.15 -22.20 10.92
C ARG A 372 -11.56 -21.59 11.00
N ARG A 373 -12.19 -21.34 9.85
CA ARG A 373 -13.56 -20.82 9.79
C ARG A 373 -14.57 -21.78 10.41
N LEU A 374 -14.55 -23.06 10.04
CA LEU A 374 -15.46 -24.06 10.61
C LEU A 374 -15.30 -24.16 12.14
N ARG A 375 -14.07 -24.21 12.63
CA ARG A 375 -13.78 -24.23 14.07
C ARG A 375 -14.27 -22.95 14.79
N MET A 376 -14.22 -21.79 14.13
CA MET A 376 -14.83 -20.56 14.67
C MET A 376 -16.36 -20.66 14.75
N SER A 377 -17.05 -21.15 13.71
CA SER A 377 -18.50 -21.37 13.76
C SER A 377 -18.88 -22.42 14.81
N LEU A 378 -18.06 -23.47 14.98
CA LEU A 378 -18.27 -24.49 16.01
C LEU A 378 -18.18 -23.89 17.42
N ALA A 379 -17.20 -23.01 17.67
CA ALA A 379 -17.08 -22.31 18.95
C ALA A 379 -18.33 -21.48 19.29
N GLU A 380 -18.99 -20.89 18.29
CA GLU A 380 -20.23 -20.12 18.48
C GLU A 380 -21.42 -20.98 18.92
N THR A 381 -21.45 -22.27 18.56
CA THR A 381 -22.50 -23.22 19.00
C THR A 381 -22.45 -23.53 20.50
N TYR A 382 -21.26 -23.46 21.11
CA TYR A 382 -21.05 -23.79 22.52
C TYR A 382 -21.55 -22.71 23.48
N LEU A 383 -21.52 -21.44 23.05
CA LEU A 383 -21.93 -20.29 23.85
C LEU A 383 -23.39 -20.35 24.33
N PRO A 384 -24.42 -20.55 23.48
CA PRO A 384 -25.81 -20.67 23.92
C PRO A 384 -26.05 -21.90 24.81
N ARG A 385 -25.25 -22.95 24.66
CA ARG A 385 -25.37 -24.22 25.39
C ARG A 385 -24.62 -24.28 26.72
N LYS A 386 -23.91 -23.20 27.09
CA LYS A 386 -23.11 -23.13 28.32
C LYS A 386 -21.99 -24.19 28.39
N MET A 387 -21.48 -24.62 27.24
CA MET A 387 -20.31 -25.51 27.13
C MET A 387 -19.03 -24.68 27.26
N HIS A 388 -18.74 -24.29 28.50
CA HIS A 388 -17.77 -23.23 28.81
C HIS A 388 -16.31 -23.61 28.47
N ILE A 389 -15.93 -24.88 28.67
CA ILE A 389 -14.56 -25.36 28.44
C ILE A 389 -14.27 -25.38 26.94
N GLU A 390 -15.22 -25.86 26.14
CA GLU A 390 -15.13 -25.97 24.69
C GLU A 390 -15.17 -24.59 24.03
N ALA A 391 -16.03 -23.68 24.54
CA ALA A 391 -16.13 -22.31 24.07
C ALA A 391 -14.86 -21.46 24.32
N GLU A 392 -14.03 -21.84 25.28
CA GLU A 392 -12.76 -21.16 25.60
C GLU A 392 -11.55 -21.80 24.90
N SER A 393 -11.44 -23.14 24.98
CA SER A 393 -10.30 -23.88 24.44
C SER A 393 -10.17 -23.77 22.93
N LEU A 394 -11.28 -23.80 22.18
CA LEU A 394 -11.24 -23.80 20.73
C LEU A 394 -10.77 -22.44 20.14
N PRO A 395 -11.28 -21.27 20.56
CA PRO A 395 -10.71 -19.98 20.17
C PRO A 395 -9.26 -19.77 20.64
N ALA A 396 -8.90 -20.27 21.83
CA ALA A 396 -7.53 -20.17 22.35
C ALA A 396 -6.52 -20.95 21.47
N ASN A 397 -6.89 -22.16 21.03
CA ASN A 397 -6.09 -22.96 20.10
C ASN A 397 -5.94 -22.27 18.74
N LEU A 398 -7.02 -21.67 18.22
CA LEU A 398 -6.97 -20.92 16.96
C LEU A 398 -6.05 -19.70 17.04
N ARG A 399 -5.99 -19.01 18.19
CA ARG A 399 -5.08 -17.86 18.41
C ARG A 399 -3.61 -18.24 18.23
N GLN A 400 -3.20 -19.41 18.71
CA GLN A 400 -1.84 -19.91 18.55
C GLN A 400 -1.47 -20.12 17.07
N ALA A 401 -2.43 -20.57 16.25
CA ALA A 401 -2.26 -20.76 14.81
C ALA A 401 -2.21 -19.45 13.99
N PHE A 402 -2.63 -18.31 14.54
CA PHE A 402 -2.53 -16.99 13.90
C PHE A 402 -1.33 -16.16 14.36
N THR A 403 -0.71 -16.51 15.50
CA THR A 403 0.44 -15.79 16.08
C THR A 403 1.79 -16.35 15.66
N SER A 404 1.81 -17.56 15.08
CA SER A 404 3.01 -18.26 14.61
C SER A 404 3.43 -17.92 13.17
N SER A 405 2.69 -17.04 12.47
CA SER A 405 2.88 -16.72 11.05
C SER A 405 3.08 -15.22 10.79
N GLY A 406 4.32 -14.71 10.86
CA GLY A 406 4.71 -13.39 10.34
C GLY A 406 3.85 -12.18 10.73
N ALA A 407 3.95 -11.09 9.97
CA ALA A 407 3.07 -9.93 10.12
C ALA A 407 1.67 -10.28 9.53
N PRO A 408 0.58 -10.16 10.31
CA PRO A 408 -0.74 -10.58 9.83
C PRO A 408 -1.27 -9.63 8.75
N ASP A 409 -1.73 -10.18 7.63
CA ASP A 409 -2.43 -9.43 6.58
C ASP A 409 -3.81 -8.92 7.06
N TYR A 410 -4.50 -8.10 6.26
CA TYR A 410 -5.79 -7.52 6.66
C TYR A 410 -6.82 -8.60 7.05
N THR A 411 -6.87 -9.73 6.32
CA THR A 411 -7.79 -10.84 6.58
C THR A 411 -7.46 -11.55 7.90
N SER A 412 -6.19 -11.76 8.19
CA SER A 412 -5.70 -12.35 9.43
C SER A 412 -6.02 -11.48 10.63
N LYS A 413 -5.86 -10.16 10.51
CA LYS A 413 -6.26 -9.18 11.54
C LYS A 413 -7.77 -9.24 11.84
N VAL A 414 -8.62 -9.38 10.82
CA VAL A 414 -10.08 -9.55 11.01
C VAL A 414 -10.40 -10.85 11.75
N ASN A 415 -9.70 -11.95 11.46
CA ASN A 415 -9.90 -13.22 12.17
C ASN A 415 -9.42 -13.14 13.62
N ILE A 416 -8.30 -12.46 13.89
CA ILE A 416 -7.82 -12.19 15.25
C ILE A 416 -8.87 -11.41 16.06
N PHE A 417 -9.51 -10.39 15.46
CA PHE A 417 -10.63 -9.68 16.07
C PHE A 417 -11.77 -10.64 16.46
N ARG A 418 -12.20 -11.52 15.54
CA ARG A 418 -13.30 -12.48 15.80
C ARG A 418 -12.96 -13.44 16.94
N ILE A 419 -11.73 -13.95 16.99
CA ILE A 419 -11.25 -14.84 18.06
C ILE A 419 -11.36 -14.15 19.42
N TRP A 420 -10.89 -12.91 19.54
CA TRP A 420 -10.96 -12.16 20.79
C TRP A 420 -12.40 -11.88 21.22
N VAL A 421 -13.32 -11.61 20.29
CA VAL A 421 -14.75 -11.45 20.60
C VAL A 421 -15.37 -12.75 21.11
N SER A 422 -15.13 -13.89 20.45
CA SER A 422 -15.69 -15.18 20.88
C SER A 422 -15.16 -15.57 22.27
N LEU A 423 -13.85 -15.40 22.53
CA LEU A 423 -13.26 -15.64 23.84
C LEU A 423 -13.84 -14.69 24.92
N ALA A 424 -13.96 -13.40 24.60
CA ALA A 424 -14.52 -12.42 25.53
C ALA A 424 -15.98 -12.76 25.89
N ARG A 425 -16.79 -13.20 24.92
CA ARG A 425 -18.18 -13.64 25.16
C ARG A 425 -18.25 -14.88 26.03
N ALA A 426 -17.35 -15.86 25.84
CA ALA A 426 -17.28 -17.06 26.66
C ALA A 426 -16.96 -16.72 28.13
N LEU A 427 -15.96 -15.87 28.36
CA LEU A 427 -15.55 -15.41 29.70
C LEU A 427 -16.61 -14.53 30.36
N HIS A 428 -17.23 -13.63 29.60
CA HIS A 428 -18.30 -12.74 30.05
C HIS A 428 -19.51 -13.55 30.55
N ARG A 429 -19.92 -14.60 29.84
CA ARG A 429 -21.03 -15.48 30.27
C ARG A 429 -20.72 -16.30 31.53
N GLN A 430 -19.44 -16.51 31.83
CA GLN A 430 -18.97 -17.17 33.06
C GLN A 430 -18.78 -16.21 34.23
N SER A 431 -19.09 -14.91 34.06
CA SER A 431 -18.82 -13.87 35.05
C SER A 431 -17.33 -13.73 35.43
N ARG A 432 -16.42 -14.17 34.56
CA ARG A 432 -14.96 -13.99 34.71
C ARG A 432 -14.57 -12.61 34.20
N TRP A 433 -14.95 -11.59 34.97
CA TRP A 433 -14.98 -10.20 34.52
C TRP A 433 -13.63 -9.63 34.10
N GLU A 434 -12.55 -9.87 34.86
CA GLU A 434 -11.23 -9.31 34.54
C GLU A 434 -10.66 -9.89 33.23
N GLU A 435 -10.82 -11.19 33.03
CA GLU A 435 -10.37 -11.88 31.82
C GLU A 435 -11.24 -11.52 30.61
N ALA A 436 -12.55 -11.37 30.82
CA ALA A 436 -13.47 -10.86 29.81
C ALA A 436 -13.11 -9.43 29.40
N LEU A 437 -12.79 -8.55 30.36
CA LEU A 437 -12.36 -7.17 30.11
C LEU A 437 -11.07 -7.13 29.28
N SER A 438 -10.09 -7.96 29.64
CA SER A 438 -8.84 -8.10 28.87
C SER A 438 -9.13 -8.52 27.43
N SER A 439 -9.94 -9.55 27.22
CA SER A 439 -10.30 -10.06 25.90
C SER A 439 -11.11 -9.04 25.07
N TRP A 440 -12.02 -8.29 25.70
CA TRP A 440 -12.75 -7.21 25.05
C TRP A 440 -11.82 -6.06 24.64
N ARG A 441 -10.86 -5.66 25.48
CA ARG A 441 -9.86 -4.65 25.13
C ARG A 441 -8.96 -5.10 23.97
N GLN A 442 -8.59 -6.38 23.92
CA GLN A 442 -7.84 -6.95 22.79
C GLN A 442 -8.66 -6.92 21.49
N SER A 443 -9.96 -7.25 21.53
CA SER A 443 -10.82 -7.12 20.35
C SER A 443 -10.97 -5.66 19.89
N LEU A 444 -11.06 -4.71 20.81
CA LEU A 444 -11.08 -3.28 20.47
C LEU A 444 -9.76 -2.83 19.84
N SER A 445 -8.62 -3.24 20.41
CA SER A 445 -7.28 -2.97 19.85
C SER A 445 -7.13 -3.56 18.43
N ALA A 446 -7.69 -4.75 18.18
CA ALA A 446 -7.69 -5.35 16.85
C ALA A 446 -8.51 -4.51 15.85
N LEU A 447 -9.65 -3.94 16.27
CA LEU A 447 -10.44 -3.02 15.45
C LEU A 447 -9.74 -1.67 15.21
N ASP A 448 -9.03 -1.15 16.22
CA ASP A 448 -8.26 0.09 16.10
C ASP A 448 -7.15 -0.05 15.06
N TYR A 449 -6.45 -1.18 15.08
CA TYR A 449 -5.40 -1.51 14.10
C TYR A 449 -5.94 -1.70 12.67
N LEU A 450 -7.21 -2.11 12.55
CA LEU A 450 -7.94 -2.20 11.28
C LEU A 450 -8.52 -0.84 10.82
N GLY A 451 -8.42 0.22 11.64
CA GLY A 451 -9.06 1.50 11.35
C GLY A 451 -10.60 1.47 11.48
N LEU A 452 -11.17 0.43 12.11
CA LEU A 452 -12.61 0.21 12.27
C LEU A 452 -13.14 0.64 13.64
N SER A 453 -12.36 1.44 14.38
CA SER A 453 -12.64 1.90 15.74
C SER A 453 -13.90 2.73 15.91
N GLY A 454 -14.41 3.33 14.83
CA GLY A 454 -15.65 4.12 14.79
C GLY A 454 -16.86 3.36 14.23
N GLY A 455 -16.74 2.06 13.93
CA GLY A 455 -17.79 1.26 13.31
C GLY A 455 -18.70 0.53 14.31
N LEU A 456 -19.73 -0.16 13.79
CA LEU A 456 -20.74 -0.88 14.57
C LEU A 456 -20.11 -1.89 15.54
N ASN A 457 -19.15 -2.68 15.05
CA ASN A 457 -18.46 -3.68 15.85
C ASN A 457 -17.70 -3.05 17.03
N ALA A 458 -17.08 -1.88 16.84
CA ALA A 458 -16.39 -1.18 17.92
C ALA A 458 -17.37 -0.60 18.94
N GLY A 459 -18.55 -0.13 18.48
CA GLY A 459 -19.65 0.26 19.36
C GLY A 459 -20.14 -0.91 20.22
N LEU A 460 -20.39 -2.08 19.62
CA LEU A 460 -20.82 -3.28 20.34
C LEU A 460 -19.78 -3.76 21.36
N VAL A 461 -18.50 -3.78 20.98
CA VAL A 461 -17.39 -4.12 21.90
C VAL A 461 -17.32 -3.14 23.07
N ARG A 462 -17.47 -1.83 22.82
CA ARG A 462 -17.50 -0.82 23.89
C ARG A 462 -18.70 -0.99 24.83
N CYS A 463 -19.88 -1.36 24.32
CA CYS A 463 -21.02 -1.72 25.18
C CYS A 463 -20.68 -2.91 26.10
N SER A 464 -20.02 -3.94 25.58
CA SER A 464 -19.60 -5.08 26.39
C SER A 464 -18.53 -4.71 27.43
N ILE A 465 -17.53 -3.89 27.08
CA ILE A 465 -16.54 -3.35 28.02
C ILE A 465 -17.22 -2.56 29.13
N SER A 466 -18.14 -1.67 28.77
CA SER A 466 -18.92 -0.87 29.72
C SER A 466 -19.67 -1.75 30.71
N HIS A 467 -20.34 -2.81 30.24
CA HIS A 467 -21.03 -3.74 31.12
C HIS A 467 -20.07 -4.42 32.10
N VAL A 468 -18.93 -4.92 31.63
CA VAL A 468 -17.93 -5.57 32.49
C VAL A 468 -17.35 -4.61 33.54
N LEU A 469 -17.09 -3.35 33.16
CA LEU A 469 -16.66 -2.30 34.08
C LEU A 469 -17.71 -1.98 35.15
N MET A 470 -19.00 -2.03 34.79
CA MET A 470 -20.09 -1.88 35.77
C MET A 470 -20.09 -3.04 36.78
N MET A 471 -19.96 -4.28 36.31
CA MET A 471 -19.94 -5.48 37.16
C MET A 471 -18.72 -5.56 38.09
N THR A 472 -17.65 -4.83 37.78
CA THR A 472 -16.40 -4.77 38.55
C THR A 472 -16.29 -3.51 39.43
N GLY A 473 -17.34 -2.68 39.50
CA GLY A 473 -17.38 -1.49 40.36
C GLY A 473 -16.70 -0.24 39.78
N HIS A 474 -16.34 -0.24 38.49
CA HIS A 474 -15.75 0.90 37.80
C HIS A 474 -16.81 1.77 37.10
N GLU A 475 -17.81 2.23 37.86
CA GLU A 475 -19.01 2.90 37.31
C GLU A 475 -18.70 4.14 36.46
N LYS A 476 -17.74 4.97 36.88
CA LYS A 476 -17.35 6.19 36.14
C LYS A 476 -16.71 5.87 34.79
N GLU A 477 -15.88 4.83 34.73
CA GLU A 477 -15.24 4.38 33.48
C GLU A 477 -16.28 3.71 32.58
N SER A 478 -17.18 2.90 33.17
CA SER A 478 -18.31 2.29 32.49
C SER A 478 -19.17 3.33 31.77
N GLN A 479 -19.62 4.37 32.48
CA GLN A 479 -20.44 5.45 31.90
C GLN A 479 -19.73 6.18 30.75
N ARG A 480 -18.43 6.44 30.89
CA ARG A 480 -17.63 7.06 29.82
C ARG A 480 -17.59 6.18 28.57
N ILE A 481 -17.24 4.90 28.72
CA ILE A 481 -17.14 3.96 27.59
C ILE A 481 -18.50 3.71 26.94
N PHE A 482 -19.58 3.67 27.74
CA PHE A 482 -20.95 3.60 27.23
C PHE A 482 -21.30 4.80 26.37
N GLN A 483 -20.94 6.02 26.81
CA GLN A 483 -21.18 7.23 26.03
C GLN A 483 -20.42 7.23 24.70
N GLU A 484 -19.18 6.72 24.69
CA GLU A 484 -18.40 6.52 23.46
C GLU A 484 -19.09 5.50 22.52
N ALA A 485 -19.66 4.42 23.07
CA ALA A 485 -20.43 3.43 22.32
C ALA A 485 -21.71 4.03 21.71
N GLU A 486 -22.49 4.76 22.50
CA GLU A 486 -23.70 5.45 22.03
C GLU A 486 -23.39 6.46 20.92
N ASN A 487 -22.31 7.23 21.06
CA ASN A 487 -21.90 8.20 20.05
C ASN A 487 -21.56 7.48 18.73
N ALA A 488 -20.83 6.36 18.79
CA ALA A 488 -20.53 5.55 17.61
C ALA A 488 -21.80 4.96 16.96
N LEU A 489 -22.76 4.48 17.77
CA LEU A 489 -24.03 3.93 17.28
C LEU A 489 -24.95 5.00 16.68
N LYS A 490 -25.07 6.19 17.30
CA LYS A 490 -25.82 7.34 16.76
C LYS A 490 -25.22 7.84 15.43
N LEU A 491 -23.90 7.81 15.28
CA LEU A 491 -23.20 8.16 14.04
C LEU A 491 -23.46 7.14 12.91
N LEU A 492 -23.82 5.90 13.25
CA LEU A 492 -24.24 4.88 12.28
C LEU A 492 -25.71 5.01 11.91
N GLU A 493 -26.59 5.39 12.84
CA GLU A 493 -28.00 5.68 12.56
C GLU A 493 -28.17 6.87 11.61
N THR A 494 -27.30 7.88 11.72
CA THR A 494 -27.24 9.03 10.79
C THR A 494 -26.69 8.65 9.40
N ARG A 495 -25.92 7.56 9.31
CA ARG A 495 -25.39 6.99 8.03
C ARG A 495 -26.31 5.93 7.41
N ARG A 496 -27.25 5.38 8.17
CA ARG A 496 -28.30 4.49 7.67
C ARG A 496 -29.25 5.34 6.83
N ARG A 497 -29.18 5.20 5.49
CA ARG A 497 -30.16 5.81 4.57
C ARG A 497 -31.57 5.34 4.97
N LYS A 498 -32.33 6.19 5.66
CA LYS A 498 -33.79 6.12 5.60
C LYS A 498 -34.17 6.51 4.17
N THR A 499 -35.04 5.72 3.56
CA THR A 499 -35.61 5.88 2.22
C THR A 499 -35.87 7.36 1.89
N ARG A 500 -35.43 7.77 0.69
CA ARG A 500 -35.48 9.15 0.17
C ARG A 500 -36.93 9.70 0.14
N PRO A 501 -37.26 10.77 0.88
CA PRO A 501 -38.46 11.55 0.63
C PRO A 501 -38.18 12.62 -0.46
N LYS A 502 -39.19 12.90 -1.30
CA LYS A 502 -39.17 13.93 -2.35
C LYS A 502 -39.24 15.34 -1.72
N THR A 503 -38.41 16.27 -2.18
CA THR A 503 -38.34 17.71 -1.79
C THR A 503 -39.59 18.52 -2.23
N PRO A 504 -39.89 19.73 -1.69
CA PRO A 504 -39.12 20.98 -1.95
C PRO A 504 -38.94 21.94 -0.75
N ALA A 505 -38.19 23.02 -1.00
CA ALA A 505 -37.39 23.84 -0.07
C ALA A 505 -38.06 25.06 0.62
N ALA A 506 -37.37 25.61 1.66
CA ALA A 506 -37.19 27.02 2.12
C ALA A 506 -37.31 27.18 3.67
N PRO A 507 -36.96 28.33 4.30
CA PRO A 507 -35.67 29.04 4.38
C PRO A 507 -35.19 29.31 5.86
N ALA A 508 -34.07 30.03 6.02
CA ALA A 508 -33.25 30.27 7.22
C ALA A 508 -33.90 30.94 8.45
N THR A 509 -33.47 30.67 9.70
CA THR A 509 -32.59 31.47 10.63
C THR A 509 -32.87 31.02 12.10
N PRO A 510 -32.25 31.56 13.18
CA PRO A 510 -30.84 31.67 13.57
C PRO A 510 -30.54 31.18 15.03
N GLN A 511 -29.24 31.04 15.33
CA GLN A 511 -28.53 31.15 16.64
C GLN A 511 -29.17 30.60 17.93
N ASP A 512 -28.42 29.74 18.65
CA ASP A 512 -27.84 30.20 19.93
C ASP A 512 -26.66 29.37 20.45
N SER A 513 -25.85 30.09 21.21
CA SER A 513 -24.53 29.81 21.79
C SER A 513 -24.38 28.57 22.69
N ALA A 514 -23.21 27.91 22.65
CA ALA A 514 -22.25 27.89 23.77
C ALA A 514 -21.18 26.77 23.66
N THR A 515 -19.93 27.17 23.98
CA THR A 515 -18.78 26.38 24.49
C THR A 515 -18.11 25.29 23.63
N PRO A 516 -16.83 25.47 23.25
CA PRO A 516 -16.04 24.45 22.57
C PRO A 516 -15.15 23.68 23.56
N SER A 517 -15.30 22.35 23.61
CA SER A 517 -14.27 21.47 24.18
C SER A 517 -14.30 20.09 23.55
N GLY A 518 -13.18 19.67 22.96
CA GLY A 518 -12.91 18.28 22.57
C GLY A 518 -11.93 18.15 21.42
N ASN A 519 -10.62 18.11 21.72
CA ASN A 519 -9.51 18.00 20.77
C ASN A 519 -9.58 16.74 19.87
N PRO A 520 -9.01 16.78 18.65
CA PRO A 520 -8.89 15.61 17.76
C PRO A 520 -8.07 14.49 18.42
N THR A 521 -8.59 13.26 18.40
CA THR A 521 -7.97 12.06 18.96
C THR A 521 -6.72 11.65 18.18
N VAL A 522 -5.54 11.80 18.79
CA VAL A 522 -4.24 11.34 18.27
C VAL A 522 -4.20 9.81 18.28
N LYS A 523 -3.93 9.18 17.13
CA LYS A 523 -3.70 7.73 17.04
C LYS A 523 -2.20 7.42 17.25
N GLY A 524 -1.91 6.43 18.10
CA GLY A 524 -0.54 6.01 18.40
C GLY A 524 0.20 6.95 19.38
N ILE A 525 1.45 6.63 19.69
CA ILE A 525 2.26 7.41 20.64
C ILE A 525 2.84 8.63 19.90
N PRO A 526 2.60 9.88 20.36
CA PRO A 526 3.19 11.09 19.78
C PRO A 526 4.72 11.01 19.63
N SER A 527 5.29 11.65 18.60
CA SER A 527 6.75 11.70 18.39
C SER A 527 7.48 12.56 19.43
N LEU A 528 6.75 13.38 20.19
CA LEU A 528 7.27 14.11 21.34
C LEU A 528 7.58 13.21 22.56
N VAL A 529 6.86 12.10 22.72
CA VAL A 529 6.99 11.22 23.89
C VAL A 529 8.35 10.53 23.88
N GLY A 530 9.05 10.59 25.01
CA GLY A 530 10.39 10.04 25.22
C GLY A 530 11.52 11.03 24.97
N MET A 531 11.28 12.12 24.22
CA MET A 531 12.34 13.06 23.82
C MET A 531 13.05 13.69 25.02
N LYS A 532 12.29 14.06 26.06
CA LYS A 532 12.86 14.66 27.28
C LYS A 532 13.70 13.65 28.05
N GLU A 533 13.18 12.45 28.23
CA GLU A 533 13.83 11.37 28.98
C GLU A 533 15.12 10.92 28.27
N TRP A 534 15.10 10.82 26.93
CA TRP A 534 16.29 10.49 26.15
C TRP A 534 17.33 11.61 26.18
N LEU A 535 16.95 12.89 26.14
CA LEU A 535 17.89 13.99 26.31
C LEU A 535 18.57 13.95 27.68
N GLN A 536 17.81 13.67 28.74
CA GLN A 536 18.36 13.50 30.09
C GLN A 536 19.31 12.31 30.17
N ALA A 537 18.96 11.18 29.53
CA ALA A 537 19.85 10.02 29.43
C ALA A 537 21.17 10.33 28.72
N LEU A 538 21.13 11.21 27.71
CA LEU A 538 22.31 11.70 27.01
C LEU A 538 23.13 12.73 27.82
N GLY A 539 22.71 13.02 29.05
CA GLY A 539 23.37 13.97 29.95
C GLY A 539 22.98 15.43 29.71
N HIS A 540 21.91 15.70 28.97
CA HIS A 540 21.44 17.05 28.64
C HIS A 540 20.23 17.43 29.49
N SER A 541 20.36 18.52 30.25
CA SER A 541 19.26 19.12 30.99
C SER A 541 18.33 19.93 30.06
N GLU A 542 17.14 20.29 30.54
CA GLU A 542 16.27 21.21 29.81
C GLU A 542 16.93 22.59 29.60
N ASN A 543 17.81 23.01 30.52
CA ASN A 543 18.51 24.28 30.39
C ASN A 543 19.56 24.22 29.27
N ASP A 544 20.21 23.07 29.06
CA ASP A 544 21.17 22.93 27.96
C ASP A 544 20.48 23.09 26.60
N VAL A 545 19.27 22.55 26.47
CA VAL A 545 18.43 22.74 25.28
C VAL A 545 17.96 24.20 25.14
N ASP A 546 17.46 24.80 26.22
CA ASP A 546 17.00 26.20 26.23
C ASP A 546 18.16 27.18 25.89
N ASN A 547 19.41 26.84 26.25
CA ASN A 547 20.61 27.64 25.99
C ASN A 547 21.08 27.64 24.52
N LEU A 548 20.54 26.76 23.67
CA LEU A 548 20.81 26.76 22.22
C LEU A 548 20.18 27.95 21.47
N ASN A 549 19.45 28.83 22.16
CA ASN A 549 18.78 30.01 21.60
C ASN A 549 17.98 29.67 20.33
N ILE A 550 16.95 28.85 20.49
CA ILE A 550 16.34 28.17 19.35
C ILE A 550 15.35 29.05 18.57
N ILE A 551 15.49 29.07 17.25
CA ILE A 551 14.45 29.55 16.31
C ILE A 551 13.72 28.33 15.76
N HIS A 552 12.42 28.21 16.07
CA HIS A 552 11.63 27.01 15.74
C HIS A 552 10.64 27.29 14.61
N ILE A 553 10.75 26.56 13.50
CA ILE A 553 10.03 26.84 12.26
C ILE A 553 9.21 25.62 11.82
N THR A 554 7.94 25.86 11.49
CA THR A 554 7.04 24.86 10.89
C THR A 554 6.27 25.46 9.71
N GLY A 555 5.41 24.66 9.07
CA GLY A 555 4.63 25.02 7.89
C GLY A 555 4.48 23.87 6.91
N THR A 556 3.66 24.05 5.86
CA THR A 556 3.47 23.03 4.81
C THR A 556 4.47 23.23 3.68
N LYS A 557 4.68 24.49 3.25
CA LYS A 557 5.64 24.85 2.19
C LYS A 557 6.54 25.99 2.64
N GLY A 558 7.83 25.93 2.31
CA GLY A 558 8.80 26.99 2.59
C GLY A 558 9.56 26.87 3.92
N LYS A 559 9.36 25.81 4.72
CA LYS A 559 10.08 25.56 5.98
C LYS A 559 11.60 25.62 5.82
N GLY A 560 12.19 24.65 5.10
CA GLY A 560 13.62 24.61 4.82
C GLY A 560 14.18 25.92 4.21
N SER A 561 13.49 26.54 3.25
CA SER A 561 13.93 27.84 2.71
C SER A 561 13.92 28.97 3.75
N THR A 562 12.91 29.03 4.61
CA THR A 562 12.86 30.00 5.71
C THR A 562 13.99 29.74 6.71
N CYS A 563 14.28 28.48 7.04
CA CYS A 563 15.42 28.12 7.89
C CYS A 563 16.75 28.54 7.26
N ALA A 564 16.93 28.31 5.95
CA ALA A 564 18.14 28.67 5.22
C ALA A 564 18.37 30.19 5.12
N PHE A 565 17.31 30.98 4.87
CA PHE A 565 17.38 32.44 4.95
C PHE A 565 17.71 32.91 6.37
N THR A 566 17.07 32.32 7.38
CA THR A 566 17.32 32.64 8.80
C THR A 566 18.79 32.41 9.14
N ARG A 567 19.35 31.25 8.77
CA ARG A 567 20.77 30.94 8.91
C ARG A 567 21.65 31.95 8.20
N SER A 568 21.33 32.30 6.95
CA SER A 568 22.14 33.22 6.13
C SER A 568 22.21 34.64 6.73
N PHE A 569 21.08 35.16 7.21
CA PHE A 569 21.06 36.46 7.89
C PHE A 569 21.83 36.42 9.21
N LEU A 570 21.65 35.37 10.03
CA LEU A 570 22.41 35.21 11.27
C LEU A 570 23.91 35.06 11.01
N HIS A 571 24.30 34.35 9.95
CA HIS A 571 25.70 34.19 9.58
C HIS A 571 26.31 35.52 9.15
N THR A 572 25.60 36.28 8.32
CA THR A 572 26.02 37.63 7.89
C THR A 572 26.20 38.57 9.09
N HIS A 573 25.26 38.51 10.04
CA HIS A 573 25.34 39.26 11.29
C HIS A 573 26.54 38.82 12.14
N GLY A 574 26.72 37.51 12.35
CA GLY A 574 27.82 36.94 13.13
C GLY A 574 29.20 37.26 12.56
N LEU A 575 29.35 37.32 11.23
CA LEU A 575 30.59 37.78 10.58
C LEU A 575 30.94 39.24 10.92
N LYS A 576 29.93 40.07 11.19
CA LYS A 576 30.11 41.51 11.49
C LYS A 576 30.26 41.80 12.98
N THR A 577 29.50 41.11 13.83
CA THR A 577 29.42 41.40 15.27
C THR A 577 30.10 40.37 16.17
N GLY A 578 30.41 39.19 15.64
CA GLY A 578 30.94 38.05 16.39
C GLY A 578 29.88 37.21 17.10
N PHE A 579 28.59 37.56 16.99
CA PHE A 579 27.48 36.77 17.53
C PHE A 579 26.36 36.61 16.49
N PRO A 580 25.73 35.43 16.35
CA PRO A 580 26.18 34.14 16.89
C PRO A 580 27.50 33.72 16.23
N LYS A 581 28.40 33.11 17.00
CA LYS A 581 29.69 32.62 16.49
C LYS A 581 29.53 31.27 15.79
N ARG A 582 28.64 30.42 16.30
CA ARG A 582 28.25 29.13 15.70
C ARG A 582 26.75 29.05 15.53
N ILE A 583 26.32 28.70 14.32
CA ILE A 583 24.90 28.55 13.97
C ILE A 583 24.62 27.11 13.61
N GLY A 584 23.75 26.48 14.40
CA GLY A 584 23.24 25.13 14.13
C GLY A 584 21.98 25.20 13.27
N LEU A 585 21.85 24.31 12.29
CA LEU A 585 20.65 24.16 11.48
C LEU A 585 20.23 22.69 11.42
N TYR A 586 19.00 22.41 11.86
CA TYR A 586 18.36 21.11 11.76
C TYR A 586 17.19 21.12 10.78
N THR A 587 17.25 20.26 9.75
CA THR A 587 16.27 20.23 8.64
C THR A 587 15.90 18.84 8.16
N SER A 588 14.79 18.71 7.43
CA SER A 588 14.35 17.45 6.84
C SER A 588 13.45 17.59 5.61
N PRO A 589 13.49 16.66 4.64
CA PRO A 589 14.44 15.55 4.51
C PRO A 589 15.82 16.01 3.99
N ASP A 590 16.82 15.12 4.04
CA ASP A 590 18.08 15.27 3.29
C ASP A 590 17.91 14.91 1.81
N LEU A 591 18.85 15.37 0.97
CA LEU A 591 18.80 15.24 -0.47
C LEU A 591 19.99 14.46 -1.07
N GLN A 592 21.24 14.76 -0.68
CA GLN A 592 22.42 13.99 -1.12
C GLN A 592 22.95 13.07 0.00
N CYS A 593 23.05 13.57 1.23
CA CYS A 593 23.54 12.79 2.37
C CYS A 593 22.81 13.14 3.69
N ILE A 594 22.74 12.16 4.60
CA ILE A 594 22.06 12.30 5.90
C ILE A 594 22.60 13.45 6.76
N ARG A 595 23.87 13.81 6.59
CA ARG A 595 24.55 14.89 7.32
C ARG A 595 23.96 16.26 7.01
N GLU A 596 23.31 16.44 5.87
CA GLU A 596 22.61 17.69 5.50
C GLU A 596 21.55 18.10 6.52
N ARG A 597 21.02 17.14 7.27
CA ARG A 597 20.04 17.41 8.33
C ARG A 597 20.63 18.13 9.52
N ILE A 598 21.95 18.05 9.74
CA ILE A 598 22.63 18.62 10.90
C ILE A 598 23.81 19.44 10.39
N GLN A 599 23.63 20.75 10.32
CA GLN A 599 24.64 21.67 9.82
C GLN A 599 25.15 22.58 10.93
N ILE A 600 26.43 22.93 10.85
CA ILE A 600 27.04 24.00 11.64
C ILE A 600 27.72 24.96 10.66
N ASP A 601 27.45 26.25 10.79
CA ASP A 601 28.09 27.32 10.00
C ASP A 601 28.05 27.07 8.49
N ASN A 602 26.83 26.85 8.01
CA ASN A 602 26.51 26.68 6.58
C ASN A 602 26.90 25.32 5.97
N GLN A 603 27.50 24.41 6.74
CA GLN A 603 28.00 23.13 6.25
C GLN A 603 27.40 21.95 7.01
N PRO A 604 27.04 20.85 6.33
CA PRO A 604 26.83 19.56 6.99
C PRO A 604 28.00 19.24 7.92
N ILE A 605 27.71 18.68 9.10
CA ILE A 605 28.79 18.24 9.98
C ILE A 605 29.67 17.19 9.28
N THR A 606 30.94 17.12 9.67
CA THR A 606 31.89 16.16 9.07
C THR A 606 31.48 14.73 9.40
N GLU A 607 31.92 13.77 8.59
CA GLU A 607 31.68 12.34 8.83
C GLU A 607 32.20 11.93 10.22
N ASN A 608 33.39 12.37 10.60
CA ASN A 608 33.95 12.10 11.93
C ASN A 608 33.06 12.62 13.06
N LEU A 609 32.53 13.84 12.96
CA LEU A 609 31.62 14.38 13.98
C LEU A 609 30.28 13.63 13.97
N PHE A 610 29.72 13.35 12.81
CA PHE A 610 28.47 12.60 12.68
C PHE A 610 28.60 11.21 13.29
N THR A 611 29.62 10.44 12.92
CA THR A 611 29.90 9.09 13.42
C THR A 611 30.10 9.10 14.93
N ARG A 612 30.92 10.03 15.43
CA ARG A 612 31.18 10.17 16.86
C ARG A 612 29.88 10.42 17.64
N TYR A 613 29.13 11.46 17.29
CA TYR A 613 27.91 11.81 18.01
C TYR A 613 26.80 10.78 17.79
N PHE A 614 26.74 10.13 16.64
CA PHE A 614 25.82 9.03 16.38
C PHE A 614 26.05 7.89 17.36
N PHE A 615 27.29 7.41 17.54
CA PHE A 615 27.59 6.34 18.48
C PHE A 615 27.46 6.78 19.94
N GLU A 616 27.85 8.01 20.30
CA GLU A 616 27.57 8.56 21.64
C GLU A 616 26.07 8.51 21.97
N VAL A 617 25.20 8.83 21.00
CA VAL A 617 23.75 8.76 21.16
C VAL A 617 23.24 7.32 21.13
N TRP A 618 23.64 6.52 20.15
CA TRP A 618 23.18 5.15 19.94
C TRP A 618 23.56 4.23 21.11
N ASP A 619 24.82 4.24 21.53
CA ASP A 619 25.30 3.35 22.60
C ASP A 619 24.64 3.71 23.94
N THR A 620 24.42 5.00 24.20
CA THR A 620 23.70 5.45 25.39
C THR A 620 22.24 5.00 25.38
N LEU A 621 21.54 5.14 24.25
CA LEU A 621 20.10 4.87 24.16
C LEU A 621 19.74 3.40 23.93
N THR A 622 20.72 2.58 23.53
CA THR A 622 20.56 1.12 23.37
C THR A 622 21.14 0.32 24.54
N SER A 623 21.77 1.01 25.51
CA SER A 623 22.32 0.36 26.71
C SER A 623 21.21 -0.36 27.51
N PRO A 624 21.41 -1.64 27.88
CA PRO A 624 20.48 -2.39 28.73
C PRO A 624 20.22 -1.74 30.08
N ASP A 625 21.14 -0.90 30.55
CA ASP A 625 21.02 -0.21 31.84
C ASP A 625 19.99 0.91 31.82
N LEU A 626 19.65 1.44 30.64
CA LEU A 626 18.72 2.56 30.51
C LEU A 626 17.28 2.16 30.89
N GLU A 627 16.87 0.93 30.56
CA GLU A 627 15.55 0.41 30.96
C GLU A 627 15.48 0.22 32.48
N ARG A 628 16.53 -0.32 33.11
CA ARG A 628 16.60 -0.51 34.56
C ARG A 628 16.61 0.79 35.36
N THR A 629 17.31 1.81 34.87
CA THR A 629 17.61 3.03 35.65
C THR A 629 16.64 4.17 35.38
N ALA A 630 16.16 4.31 34.15
CA ALA A 630 15.30 5.42 33.73
C ALA A 630 13.87 5.00 33.39
N GLY A 631 13.54 3.70 33.41
CA GLY A 631 12.20 3.19 33.07
C GLY A 631 11.81 3.40 31.60
N ILE A 632 12.81 3.64 30.73
CA ILE A 632 12.63 3.86 29.30
C ILE A 632 12.69 2.51 28.60
N SER A 633 11.55 1.87 28.37
CA SER A 633 11.46 0.57 27.65
C SER A 633 11.44 0.70 26.12
N ARG A 634 11.43 1.94 25.61
CA ARG A 634 11.26 2.23 24.18
C ARG A 634 12.47 2.93 23.60
N GLN A 635 12.88 2.50 22.41
CA GLN A 635 13.89 3.16 21.59
C GLN A 635 13.30 4.29 20.73
N PRO A 636 14.07 5.37 20.47
CA PRO A 636 13.64 6.46 19.61
C PRO A 636 13.41 5.98 18.17
N ARG A 637 12.31 6.44 17.54
CA ARG A 637 12.10 6.24 16.10
C ARG A 637 13.12 7.04 15.28
N TYR A 638 13.28 6.71 14.01
CA TYR A 638 14.24 7.36 13.10
C TYR A 638 14.33 8.89 13.22
N LEU A 639 13.21 9.61 13.09
CA LEU A 639 13.19 11.07 13.18
C LEU A 639 13.40 11.61 14.62
N GLN A 640 13.01 10.83 15.64
CA GLN A 640 13.30 11.15 17.04
C GLN A 640 14.81 11.04 17.30
N LEU A 641 15.44 9.96 16.84
CA LEU A 641 16.88 9.73 16.94
C LEU A 641 17.69 10.84 16.26
N LEU A 642 17.29 11.25 15.05
CA LEU A 642 17.95 12.35 14.35
C LEU A 642 17.80 13.70 15.06
N ALA A 643 16.63 13.98 15.66
CA ALA A 643 16.46 15.19 16.46
C ALA A 643 17.33 15.15 17.72
N LEU A 644 17.40 14.01 18.41
CA LEU A 644 18.29 13.80 19.57
C LEU A 644 19.75 13.99 19.17
N LEU A 645 20.17 13.43 18.03
CA LEU A 645 21.51 13.62 17.49
C LEU A 645 21.83 15.08 17.21
N ALA A 646 20.87 15.83 16.66
CA ALA A 646 21.04 17.27 16.41
C ALA A 646 21.17 18.06 17.71
N PHE A 647 20.30 17.84 18.70
CA PHE A 647 20.43 18.47 20.02
C PHE A 647 21.78 18.14 20.67
N HIS A 648 22.14 16.86 20.70
CA HIS A 648 23.40 16.41 21.28
C HIS A 648 24.59 17.08 20.58
N THR A 649 24.60 17.10 19.25
CA THR A 649 25.66 17.74 18.45
C THR A 649 25.75 19.22 18.75
N PHE A 650 24.64 19.96 18.71
CA PHE A 650 24.65 21.42 18.92
C PHE A 650 25.07 21.81 20.33
N ILE A 651 24.71 21.01 21.35
CA ILE A 651 25.16 21.24 22.72
C ILE A 651 26.67 20.97 22.83
N LYS A 652 27.16 19.83 22.33
CA LYS A 652 28.59 19.48 22.37
C LYS A 652 29.47 20.46 21.59
N GLU A 653 28.95 20.98 20.48
CA GLU A 653 29.62 21.97 19.65
C GLU A 653 29.37 23.42 20.09
N ASN A 654 28.74 23.65 21.26
CA ASN A 654 28.52 24.98 21.81
C ASN A 654 27.92 25.96 20.78
N VAL A 655 26.86 25.53 20.09
CA VAL A 655 26.12 26.37 19.14
C VAL A 655 25.47 27.54 19.88
N ASP A 656 25.66 28.76 19.37
CA ASP A 656 25.10 29.97 19.98
C ASP A 656 23.66 30.26 19.54
N ALA A 657 23.28 29.80 18.34
CA ALA A 657 21.92 29.92 17.81
C ALA A 657 21.58 28.69 16.98
N ALA A 658 20.54 27.96 17.37
CA ALA A 658 20.08 26.79 16.64
C ALA A 658 18.75 27.05 15.93
N ILE A 659 18.64 26.65 14.67
CA ILE A 659 17.43 26.75 13.87
C ILE A 659 16.88 25.34 13.68
N PHE A 660 15.65 25.11 14.14
CA PHE A 660 14.99 23.80 14.04
C PHE A 660 13.79 23.87 13.11
N GLU A 661 13.81 23.05 12.07
CA GLU A 661 12.64 22.71 11.26
C GLU A 661 11.88 21.52 11.91
N THR A 662 10.55 21.63 12.04
CA THR A 662 9.70 20.49 12.42
C THR A 662 9.64 19.44 11.30
N HIS A 663 9.58 18.15 11.64
CA HIS A 663 9.39 17.09 10.66
C HIS A 663 8.01 17.15 10.00
N HIS A 664 6.96 16.96 10.79
CA HIS A 664 5.56 17.01 10.35
C HIS A 664 4.66 17.51 11.48
N GLY A 665 3.70 18.38 11.15
CA GLY A 665 2.87 19.04 12.16
C GLY A 665 3.67 20.01 13.03
N GLY A 666 3.45 19.99 14.35
CA GLY A 666 4.12 20.86 15.33
C GLY A 666 3.89 20.40 16.77
N GLU A 667 2.63 20.35 17.24
CA GLU A 667 2.24 20.02 18.62
C GLU A 667 2.88 18.71 19.13
N TYR A 668 2.88 17.67 18.29
CA TYR A 668 3.38 16.33 18.62
C TYR A 668 4.69 15.96 17.93
N ASP A 669 5.33 16.92 17.28
CA ASP A 669 6.61 16.73 16.59
C ASP A 669 7.73 16.49 17.60
N ALA A 670 8.73 15.69 17.23
CA ALA A 670 9.87 15.38 18.12
C ALA A 670 10.65 16.64 18.51
N THR A 671 10.75 17.61 17.60
CA THR A 671 11.42 18.89 17.87
C THR A 671 10.66 19.75 18.88
N ASN A 672 9.36 19.51 19.11
CA ASN A 672 8.57 20.29 20.05
C ASN A 672 8.89 20.01 21.54
N VAL A 673 9.93 19.22 21.80
CA VAL A 673 10.60 19.13 23.12
C VAL A 673 11.23 20.47 23.53
N ILE A 674 11.48 21.35 22.55
CA ILE A 674 11.91 22.73 22.76
C ILE A 674 10.87 23.46 23.61
N ARG A 675 11.24 23.84 24.84
CA ARG A 675 10.32 24.48 25.78
C ARG A 675 10.36 26.00 25.67
N LYS A 676 11.55 26.58 25.47
CA LYS A 676 11.75 28.03 25.34
C LYS A 676 12.45 28.40 24.01
N PRO A 677 11.76 28.32 22.87
CA PRO A 677 12.29 28.93 21.66
C PRO A 677 12.41 30.45 21.87
N VAL A 678 13.41 31.09 21.26
CA VAL A 678 13.55 32.55 21.26
C VAL A 678 12.45 33.19 20.42
N VAL A 679 12.08 32.53 19.32
CA VAL A 679 11.08 33.00 18.36
C VAL A 679 10.57 31.80 17.55
N THR A 680 9.29 31.84 17.16
CA THR A 680 8.65 30.76 16.39
C THR A 680 8.09 31.28 15.06
N GLY A 681 8.16 30.45 14.01
CA GLY A 681 7.76 30.80 12.66
C GLY A 681 6.85 29.76 12.00
N ILE A 682 5.77 30.20 11.36
CA ILE A 682 4.88 29.33 10.56
C ILE A 682 4.83 29.82 9.12
N THR A 683 5.39 29.04 8.20
CA THR A 683 5.36 29.29 6.76
C THR A 683 3.97 28.97 6.17
N SER A 684 3.80 29.04 4.84
CA SER A 684 2.50 28.81 4.20
C SER A 684 1.90 27.46 4.59
N LEU A 685 0.61 27.48 4.93
CA LEU A 685 -0.19 26.31 5.26
C LEU A 685 -0.96 25.80 4.04
N GLY A 686 -1.20 24.50 4.03
CA GLY A 686 -1.95 23.79 3.00
C GLY A 686 -2.10 22.33 3.39
N MET A 687 -2.90 21.57 2.63
CA MET A 687 -3.12 20.16 2.87
C MET A 687 -1.81 19.37 2.85
N ASP A 688 -1.58 18.59 3.92
CA ASP A 688 -0.35 17.85 4.17
C ASP A 688 -0.62 16.76 5.20
N HIS A 689 -0.08 15.55 5.02
CA HIS A 689 -0.10 14.50 6.03
C HIS A 689 -1.49 14.24 6.67
N VAL A 690 -2.53 14.11 5.85
CA VAL A 690 -3.95 14.08 6.29
C VAL A 690 -4.23 13.01 7.35
N GLU A 691 -3.63 11.83 7.22
CA GLU A 691 -3.78 10.74 8.20
C GLU A 691 -3.27 11.10 9.60
N GLN A 692 -2.27 12.00 9.68
CA GLN A 692 -1.55 12.35 10.91
C GLN A 692 -1.96 13.71 11.48
N LEU A 693 -2.29 14.67 10.62
CA LEU A 693 -2.58 16.07 11.00
C LEU A 693 -4.06 16.42 10.94
N GLY A 694 -4.89 15.59 10.32
CA GLY A 694 -6.33 15.80 10.20
C GLY A 694 -6.79 16.15 8.77
N PRO A 695 -8.10 16.06 8.50
CA PRO A 695 -8.68 16.22 7.17
C PRO A 695 -8.78 17.65 6.67
N THR A 696 -8.52 18.68 7.49
CA THR A 696 -8.67 20.09 7.10
C THR A 696 -7.40 20.92 7.28
N VAL A 697 -7.29 22.05 6.59
CA VAL A 697 -6.15 22.99 6.76
C VAL A 697 -6.18 23.62 8.16
N GLU A 698 -7.36 23.74 8.77
CA GLU A 698 -7.57 24.17 10.15
C GLU A 698 -6.97 23.18 11.16
N ASP A 699 -7.15 21.87 10.96
CA ASP A 699 -6.50 20.85 11.81
C ASP A 699 -4.97 20.93 11.70
N ILE A 700 -4.48 21.14 10.47
CA ILE A 700 -3.06 21.35 10.18
C ILE A 700 -2.54 22.61 10.87
N ALA A 701 -3.30 23.72 10.83
CA ALA A 701 -2.96 24.96 11.51
C ALA A 701 -2.91 24.79 13.03
N TRP A 702 -3.84 24.02 13.61
CA TRP A 702 -3.86 23.69 15.03
C TRP A 702 -2.62 22.90 15.44
N HIS A 703 -2.26 21.88 14.66
CA HIS A 703 -1.04 21.10 14.89
C HIS A 703 0.21 21.97 14.79
N LYS A 704 0.34 22.74 13.71
CA LYS A 704 1.56 23.54 13.46
C LYS A 704 1.73 24.67 14.46
N SER A 705 0.65 25.33 14.89
CA SER A 705 0.70 26.29 16.01
C SER A 705 1.06 25.69 17.37
N GLY A 706 1.16 24.36 17.48
CA GLY A 706 1.64 23.72 18.71
C GLY A 706 3.10 24.03 19.08
N ILE A 707 3.87 24.62 18.15
CA ILE A 707 5.21 25.15 18.47
C ILE A 707 5.17 26.49 19.22
N PHE A 708 4.02 27.16 19.28
CA PHE A 708 3.88 28.42 20.03
C PHE A 708 4.08 28.15 21.53
N LYS A 709 4.96 28.94 22.15
CA LYS A 709 5.29 28.82 23.58
C LYS A 709 5.10 30.17 24.29
N PRO A 710 4.67 30.16 25.56
CA PRO A 710 4.56 31.38 26.35
C PRO A 710 5.88 32.17 26.39
N GLY A 711 5.81 33.47 26.20
CA GLY A 711 6.98 34.37 26.21
C GLY A 711 7.87 34.32 24.97
N ALA A 712 7.55 33.47 23.99
CA ALA A 712 8.27 33.39 22.71
C ALA A 712 7.39 33.97 21.59
N PRO A 713 7.74 35.14 20.99
CA PRO A 713 6.95 35.77 19.93
C PRO A 713 6.77 34.83 18.73
N ALA A 714 5.57 34.86 18.15
CA ALA A 714 5.18 34.03 17.02
C ALA A 714 4.99 34.86 15.75
N PHE A 715 5.49 34.36 14.63
CA PHE A 715 5.30 34.96 13.31
C PHE A 715 4.71 33.92 12.34
N SER A 716 3.79 34.34 11.49
CA SER A 716 3.33 33.52 10.37
C SER A 716 3.22 34.35 9.12
N VAL A 717 3.40 33.75 7.94
CA VAL A 717 2.98 34.41 6.69
C VAL A 717 1.45 34.56 6.67
N SER A 718 0.92 35.50 5.90
CA SER A 718 -0.54 35.60 5.71
C SER A 718 -1.14 34.27 5.26
N GLN A 719 -2.24 33.86 5.89
CA GLN A 719 -3.00 32.65 5.58
C GLN A 719 -4.44 33.01 5.18
N GLU A 720 -5.16 32.04 4.63
CA GLU A 720 -6.61 32.15 4.45
C GLU A 720 -7.33 32.29 5.80
N THR A 721 -8.56 32.83 5.77
CA THR A 721 -9.32 33.22 6.96
C THR A 721 -9.45 32.11 8.00
N GLY A 722 -9.75 30.87 7.58
CA GLY A 722 -9.92 29.73 8.48
C GLY A 722 -8.65 29.38 9.26
N PRO A 723 -7.55 28.97 8.59
CA PRO A 723 -6.27 28.70 9.23
C PRO A 723 -5.72 29.91 10.03
N ALA A 724 -5.86 31.14 9.52
CA ALA A 724 -5.43 32.34 10.22
C ALA A 724 -6.13 32.49 11.58
N GLU A 725 -7.43 32.20 11.64
CA GLU A 725 -8.20 32.28 12.89
C GLU A 725 -7.80 31.21 13.90
N VAL A 726 -7.52 29.99 13.43
CA VAL A 726 -6.94 28.94 14.28
C VAL A 726 -5.60 29.39 14.86
N LEU A 727 -4.71 29.96 14.04
CA LEU A 727 -3.42 30.47 14.54
C LEU A 727 -3.60 31.57 15.59
N ARG A 728 -4.51 32.53 15.40
CA ARG A 728 -4.81 33.57 16.40
C ARG A 728 -5.31 32.99 17.71
N LYS A 729 -6.30 32.09 17.64
CA LYS A 729 -6.85 31.43 18.82
C LYS A 729 -5.76 30.67 19.58
N ARG A 730 -4.87 29.99 18.84
CA ARG A 730 -3.77 29.23 19.42
C ARG A 730 -2.69 30.10 20.05
N ALA A 731 -2.41 31.27 19.46
CA ALA A 731 -1.51 32.25 20.07
C ALA A 731 -2.04 32.76 21.41
N ILE A 732 -3.35 33.05 21.49
CA ILE A 732 -4.04 33.41 22.74
C ILE A 732 -3.97 32.26 23.75
N GLU A 733 -4.33 31.03 23.35
CA GLU A 733 -4.26 29.83 24.21
C GLU A 733 -2.84 29.56 24.75
N ARG A 734 -1.81 29.93 23.99
CA ARG A 734 -0.40 29.73 24.34
C ARG A 734 0.26 30.96 24.96
N ASN A 735 -0.51 32.01 25.25
CA ASN A 735 -0.03 33.27 25.84
C ASN A 735 1.17 33.86 25.07
N THR A 736 1.03 33.99 23.75
CA THR A 736 2.03 34.64 22.90
C THR A 736 1.39 35.55 21.86
N ASP A 737 2.16 36.55 21.43
CA ASP A 737 1.77 37.46 20.37
C ASP A 737 2.06 36.83 19.00
N LEU A 738 1.05 36.82 18.13
CA LEU A 738 1.16 36.39 16.74
C LEU A 738 1.14 37.59 15.80
N THR A 739 2.18 37.72 14.98
CA THR A 739 2.25 38.72 13.90
C THR A 739 2.20 38.04 12.53
N PHE A 740 1.29 38.48 11.66
CA PHE A 740 1.25 38.05 10.26
C PHE A 740 2.21 38.89 9.41
N VAL A 741 3.08 38.22 8.65
CA VAL A 741 4.13 38.79 7.83
C VAL A 741 3.72 38.77 6.36
N SER A 742 3.72 39.95 5.74
CA SER A 742 3.58 40.12 4.29
C SER A 742 4.95 40.20 3.61
N SER A 743 4.96 40.21 2.28
CA SER A 743 6.21 40.42 1.53
C SER A 743 6.81 41.79 1.86
N SER A 744 8.04 41.79 2.39
CA SER A 744 8.71 43.02 2.81
C SER A 744 9.16 43.85 1.61
N ASN A 745 8.83 45.14 1.64
CA ASN A 745 9.29 46.12 0.64
C ASN A 745 10.78 46.46 0.79
N THR A 746 11.40 46.12 1.93
CA THR A 746 12.85 46.33 2.14
C THR A 746 13.70 45.29 1.40
N LEU A 747 13.10 44.24 0.84
CA LEU A 747 13.83 43.21 0.11
C LEU A 747 14.14 43.69 -1.31
N PRO A 748 15.39 43.59 -1.78
CA PRO A 748 15.79 44.04 -3.11
C PRO A 748 14.96 43.37 -4.21
N VAL A 749 14.51 44.15 -5.20
CA VAL A 749 13.64 43.67 -6.30
C VAL A 749 14.43 42.80 -7.29
N ASN A 750 15.70 43.14 -7.55
CA ASN A 750 16.50 42.57 -8.64
C ASN A 750 17.35 41.35 -8.24
N ARG A 751 16.99 40.61 -7.19
CA ARG A 751 17.70 39.40 -6.77
C ARG A 751 17.03 38.15 -7.32
N LYS A 752 17.79 37.32 -8.06
CA LYS A 752 17.29 36.10 -8.72
C LYS A 752 16.57 35.15 -7.76
N VAL A 753 17.14 34.93 -6.57
CA VAL A 753 16.52 34.05 -5.55
C VAL A 753 15.14 34.55 -5.09
N LEU A 754 14.89 35.86 -5.15
CA LEU A 754 13.62 36.49 -4.76
C LEU A 754 12.69 36.76 -5.95
N SER A 755 13.02 36.27 -7.15
CA SER A 755 12.16 36.42 -8.34
C SER A 755 10.89 35.57 -8.25
N ALA A 756 10.93 34.50 -7.45
CA ALA A 756 9.79 33.69 -7.09
C ALA A 756 9.03 34.34 -5.90
N PRO A 757 7.73 34.66 -6.04
CA PRO A 757 6.96 35.30 -4.97
C PRO A 757 7.00 34.54 -3.64
N VAL A 758 7.00 33.21 -3.69
CA VAL A 758 7.09 32.37 -2.48
C VAL A 758 8.43 32.48 -1.77
N GLN A 759 9.54 32.64 -2.49
CA GLN A 759 10.85 32.83 -1.85
C GLN A 759 10.96 34.22 -1.24
N ARG A 760 10.38 35.25 -1.88
CA ARG A 760 10.26 36.58 -1.27
C ARG A 760 9.47 36.54 0.03
N LEU A 761 8.39 35.78 0.10
CA LEU A 761 7.59 35.62 1.31
C LEU A 761 8.34 34.83 2.39
N ASN A 762 9.01 33.72 2.04
CA ASN A 762 9.85 32.95 2.97
C ASN A 762 11.00 33.81 3.53
N CYS A 763 11.66 34.58 2.66
CA CYS A 763 12.72 35.52 3.05
C CYS A 763 12.18 36.63 3.96
N SER A 764 10.96 37.11 3.72
CA SER A 764 10.32 38.12 4.57
C SER A 764 10.04 37.58 5.97
N LEU A 765 9.51 36.35 6.07
CA LEU A 765 9.32 35.69 7.35
C LEU A 765 10.66 35.49 8.06
N ALA A 766 11.67 34.93 7.38
CA ALA A 766 13.01 34.74 7.94
C ALA A 766 13.62 36.04 8.47
N LEU A 767 13.51 37.13 7.71
CA LEU A 767 13.99 38.45 8.13
C LEU A 767 13.31 38.94 9.42
N GLN A 768 12.00 38.71 9.57
CA GLN A 768 11.27 39.07 10.80
C GLN A 768 11.69 38.19 11.98
N LEU A 769 11.87 36.87 11.76
CA LEU A 769 12.37 35.96 12.79
C LEU A 769 13.75 36.41 13.28
N VAL A 770 14.67 36.73 12.37
CA VAL A 770 16.04 37.16 12.72
C VAL A 770 16.04 38.53 13.39
N ARG A 771 15.28 39.51 12.90
CA ARG A 771 15.16 40.81 13.56
C ARG A 771 14.70 40.65 15.02
N ARG A 772 13.68 39.83 15.26
CA ARG A 772 13.18 39.59 16.61
C ARG A 772 14.17 38.81 17.47
N PHE A 773 14.85 37.81 16.89
CA PHE A 773 15.90 37.06 17.56
C PHE A 773 17.03 37.98 18.03
N LEU A 774 17.57 38.81 17.13
CA LEU A 774 18.67 39.73 17.43
C LEU A 774 18.24 40.79 18.44
N GLN A 775 17.02 41.34 18.34
CA GLN A 775 16.52 42.26 19.37
C GLN A 775 16.53 41.65 20.78
N LEU A 776 16.31 40.35 20.91
CA LEU A 776 16.27 39.64 22.20
C LEU A 776 17.64 39.14 22.67
N LYS A 777 18.59 38.89 21.76
CA LYS A 777 19.89 38.25 22.06
C LYS A 777 21.10 39.16 21.85
N ASP A 778 20.98 40.16 21.00
CA ASP A 778 22.03 41.13 20.63
C ASP A 778 21.40 42.50 20.29
N SER A 779 20.78 43.13 21.29
CA SER A 779 19.98 44.35 21.13
C SER A 779 20.76 45.59 20.66
N ASN A 780 22.09 45.52 20.63
CA ASN A 780 22.95 46.64 20.20
C ASN A 780 23.02 46.80 18.68
N TYR A 781 22.46 45.84 17.93
CA TYR A 781 22.62 45.79 16.49
C TYR A 781 21.29 45.57 15.76
N VAL A 782 21.10 46.30 14.67
CA VAL A 782 19.93 46.19 13.79
C VAL A 782 20.43 45.89 12.39
N LEU A 783 19.82 44.89 11.73
CA LEU A 783 20.14 44.56 10.34
C LEU A 783 19.87 45.77 9.43
N ASP A 784 20.93 46.30 8.84
CA ASP A 784 20.88 47.35 7.83
C ASP A 784 20.61 46.75 6.42
N ASP A 785 20.41 47.62 5.42
CA ASP A 785 20.12 47.18 4.05
C ASP A 785 21.28 46.36 3.43
N ASP A 786 22.53 46.61 3.86
CA ASP A 786 23.70 45.89 3.39
C ASP A 786 23.76 44.48 4.00
N ASP A 787 23.47 44.32 5.30
CA ASP A 787 23.33 43.01 5.92
C ASP A 787 22.20 42.19 5.30
N ILE A 788 21.08 42.85 5.00
CA ILE A 788 19.95 42.20 4.31
C ILE A 788 20.39 41.75 2.92
N SER A 789 21.05 42.61 2.15
CA SER A 789 21.54 42.25 0.82
C SER A 789 22.53 41.09 0.89
N ARG A 790 23.55 41.16 1.76
CA ARG A 790 24.55 40.10 1.94
C ARG A 790 23.94 38.80 2.42
N GLY A 791 22.96 38.85 3.32
CA GLY A 791 22.23 37.66 3.77
C GLY A 791 21.39 37.00 2.67
N ILE A 792 20.82 37.79 1.75
CA ILE A 792 20.12 37.25 0.57
C ILE A 792 21.12 36.65 -0.41
N ASP A 793 22.25 37.33 -0.63
CA ASP A 793 23.29 36.89 -1.57
C ASP A 793 24.02 35.63 -1.07
N GLY A 794 24.14 35.46 0.25
CA GLY A 794 24.68 34.26 0.92
C GLY A 794 23.68 33.11 1.06
N PHE A 795 22.41 33.29 0.69
CA PHE A 795 21.41 32.23 0.76
C PHE A 795 21.76 31.10 -0.21
N SER A 796 21.71 29.88 0.29
CA SER A 796 21.79 28.67 -0.51
C SER A 796 20.93 27.58 0.12
N TRP A 797 20.14 26.90 -0.71
CA TRP A 797 19.32 25.77 -0.31
C TRP A 797 19.27 24.74 -1.43
N ILE A 798 19.92 23.61 -1.19
CA ILE A 798 20.18 22.58 -2.19
C ILE A 798 18.84 21.99 -2.69
N GLY A 799 18.70 21.82 -4.01
CA GLY A 799 17.53 21.24 -4.68
C GLY A 799 16.27 22.11 -4.71
N ARG A 800 16.37 23.41 -4.37
CA ARG A 800 15.27 24.38 -4.49
C ARG A 800 15.70 25.61 -5.25
N PHE A 801 15.08 25.84 -6.41
CA PHE A 801 15.43 26.93 -7.31
C PHE A 801 16.95 27.01 -7.57
N GLU A 802 17.60 25.85 -7.65
CA GLU A 802 19.06 25.76 -7.74
C GLU A 802 19.51 25.86 -9.20
N VAL A 803 20.53 26.69 -9.44
CA VAL A 803 21.12 26.86 -10.77
C VAL A 803 22.58 26.45 -10.72
N ILE A 804 22.96 25.49 -11.54
CA ILE A 804 24.36 25.11 -11.78
C ILE A 804 24.74 25.58 -13.19
N ASP A 805 25.68 26.52 -13.27
CA ASP A 805 26.18 27.07 -14.52
C ASP A 805 27.56 26.49 -14.83
N SER A 806 27.66 25.71 -15.91
CA SER A 806 28.93 25.16 -16.42
C SER A 806 29.46 25.94 -17.64
N GLY A 807 28.94 27.14 -17.89
CA GLY A 807 29.26 28.00 -19.03
C GLY A 807 28.48 27.59 -20.28
N ARG A 808 28.75 26.38 -20.81
CA ARG A 808 28.04 25.87 -22.00
C ARG A 808 26.63 25.37 -21.67
N SER A 809 26.43 24.80 -20.48
CA SER A 809 25.13 24.31 -20.02
C SER A 809 24.70 25.03 -18.74
N ARG A 810 23.40 25.25 -18.61
CA ARG A 810 22.80 25.65 -17.33
C ARG A 810 21.79 24.61 -16.88
N TRP A 811 21.95 24.14 -15.65
CA TRP A 811 21.04 23.19 -15.03
C TRP A 811 20.19 23.92 -13.99
N PHE A 812 18.88 23.69 -14.05
CA PHE A 812 17.88 24.24 -13.17
C PHE A 812 17.27 23.08 -12.41
N LEU A 813 17.43 23.03 -11.09
CA LEU A 813 17.00 21.89 -10.28
C LEU A 813 15.98 22.34 -9.24
N ASP A 814 14.80 21.71 -9.24
CA ASP A 814 13.81 21.89 -8.18
C ASP A 814 13.05 20.61 -7.87
N GLY A 815 13.05 20.21 -6.60
CA GLY A 815 12.32 19.03 -6.09
C GLY A 815 10.80 19.22 -5.99
N ALA A 816 10.17 19.99 -6.88
CA ALA A 816 8.72 20.15 -6.96
C ALA A 816 8.06 18.82 -7.33
N HIS A 817 7.04 18.42 -6.57
CA HIS A 817 6.43 17.08 -6.66
C HIS A 817 4.93 17.13 -6.26
N ASN A 818 4.28 18.27 -6.52
CA ASN A 818 2.84 18.48 -6.50
C ASN A 818 2.48 19.61 -7.48
N THR A 819 1.22 19.71 -7.88
CA THR A 819 0.73 20.65 -8.90
C THR A 819 1.08 22.11 -8.58
N LEU A 820 0.78 22.56 -7.36
CA LEU A 820 1.06 23.94 -6.92
C LEU A 820 2.56 24.30 -6.96
N SER A 821 3.43 23.36 -6.59
CA SER A 821 4.88 23.60 -6.56
C SER A 821 5.49 23.52 -7.96
N LEU A 822 4.95 22.67 -8.84
CA LEU A 822 5.41 22.55 -10.22
C LEU A 822 5.09 23.80 -11.04
N GLU A 823 3.93 24.43 -10.83
CA GLU A 823 3.61 25.69 -11.48
C GLU A 823 4.62 26.79 -11.11
N GLN A 824 4.98 26.89 -9.84
CA GLN A 824 5.97 27.86 -9.37
C GLN A 824 7.39 27.56 -9.86
N ALA A 825 7.77 26.28 -9.93
CA ALA A 825 9.06 25.87 -10.46
C ALA A 825 9.16 26.17 -11.98
N ALA A 826 8.08 25.95 -12.73
CA ALA A 826 8.01 26.30 -14.15
C ALA A 826 8.08 27.82 -14.38
N GLU A 827 7.38 28.62 -13.57
CA GLU A 827 7.47 30.08 -13.61
C GLU A 827 8.89 30.57 -13.31
N TRP A 828 9.53 30.02 -12.26
CA TRP A 828 10.91 30.35 -11.92
C TRP A 828 11.88 29.98 -13.05
N PHE A 829 11.74 28.79 -13.63
CA PHE A 829 12.56 28.35 -14.75
C PHE A 829 12.44 29.34 -15.91
N SER A 830 11.21 29.67 -16.33
CA SER A 830 10.93 30.67 -17.38
C SER A 830 11.60 32.02 -17.13
N LYS A 831 11.51 32.54 -15.90
CA LYS A 831 12.11 33.84 -15.54
C LYS A 831 13.64 33.83 -15.58
N ASN A 832 14.28 32.67 -15.42
CA ASN A 832 15.74 32.57 -15.33
C ASN A 832 16.42 32.07 -16.61
N ILE A 833 15.65 31.66 -17.63
CA ILE A 833 16.20 31.24 -18.94
C ILE A 833 16.49 32.40 -19.90
N ASN A 834 15.79 33.54 -19.80
CA ASN A 834 15.85 34.64 -20.78
C ASN A 834 17.00 35.66 -20.59
N THR A 835 18.21 35.20 -20.26
CA THR A 835 19.39 36.07 -20.16
C THR A 835 20.04 36.32 -21.53
N ALA A 836 20.56 37.52 -21.79
CA ALA A 836 21.08 37.95 -23.11
C ALA A 836 22.09 37.01 -23.81
N ASN A 837 22.79 36.14 -23.06
CA ASN A 837 23.76 35.17 -23.56
C ASN A 837 23.38 33.70 -23.25
N ALA A 838 22.11 33.40 -22.97
CA ALA A 838 21.68 32.03 -22.66
C ALA A 838 21.64 31.12 -23.91
N PRO A 839 22.02 29.84 -23.78
CA PRO A 839 21.68 28.83 -24.79
C PRO A 839 20.18 28.77 -25.00
N LYS A 840 19.74 28.59 -26.25
CA LYS A 840 18.30 28.55 -26.57
C LYS A 840 17.67 27.17 -26.43
N TYR A 841 18.47 26.11 -26.51
CA TYR A 841 17.96 24.73 -26.51
C TYR A 841 17.60 24.28 -25.09
N ARG A 842 16.36 23.84 -24.89
CA ARG A 842 15.78 23.53 -23.58
C ARG A 842 15.55 22.04 -23.42
N VAL A 843 16.05 21.48 -22.34
CA VAL A 843 15.88 20.07 -21.98
C VAL A 843 15.06 19.97 -20.71
N LEU A 844 14.06 19.08 -20.66
CA LEU A 844 13.36 18.71 -19.42
C LEU A 844 13.78 17.29 -19.03
N ILE A 845 14.21 17.10 -17.78
CA ILE A 845 14.40 15.78 -17.16
C ILE A 845 13.34 15.63 -16.08
N PHE A 846 12.45 14.64 -16.23
CA PHE A 846 11.32 14.47 -15.34
C PHE A 846 11.17 13.02 -14.86
N SER A 847 10.82 12.88 -13.58
CA SER A 847 10.45 11.59 -12.99
C SER A 847 9.61 11.80 -11.73
N HIS A 848 8.52 11.02 -11.59
CA HIS A 848 7.69 11.00 -10.40
C HIS A 848 7.14 9.60 -10.12
N PHE A 849 7.41 9.06 -8.93
CA PHE A 849 6.89 7.79 -8.45
C PHE A 849 6.29 8.01 -7.06
N SER A 850 4.99 7.75 -6.90
CA SER A 850 4.27 7.89 -5.62
C SER A 850 3.04 6.99 -5.60
N GLU A 851 2.75 6.38 -4.45
CA GLU A 851 1.50 5.65 -4.20
C GLU A 851 0.33 6.59 -3.82
N GLU A 852 0.67 7.83 -3.44
CA GLU A 852 -0.27 8.84 -2.96
C GLU A 852 -0.67 9.83 -4.06
N ARG A 853 0.19 10.05 -5.07
CA ARG A 853 0.02 11.10 -6.09
C ARG A 853 0.20 10.55 -7.49
N ASP A 854 -0.69 10.95 -8.39
CA ASP A 854 -0.66 10.54 -9.78
C ASP A 854 0.38 11.36 -10.57
N GLY A 855 1.45 10.70 -11.01
CA GLY A 855 2.50 11.34 -11.80
C GLY A 855 2.05 11.78 -13.21
N VAL A 856 1.00 11.19 -13.76
CA VAL A 856 0.39 11.62 -15.05
C VAL A 856 -0.21 13.01 -14.90
N ASP A 857 -0.94 13.25 -13.82
CA ASP A 857 -1.55 14.57 -13.54
C ASP A 857 -0.49 15.63 -13.26
N LEU A 858 0.59 15.26 -12.56
CA LEU A 858 1.73 16.16 -12.34
C LEU A 858 2.43 16.53 -13.65
N LEU A 859 2.62 15.56 -14.55
CA LEU A 859 3.24 15.81 -15.85
C LEU A 859 2.37 16.72 -16.73
N LYS A 860 1.05 16.50 -16.75
CA LYS A 860 0.09 17.40 -17.44
C LYS A 860 0.16 18.82 -16.86
N CYS A 861 0.16 18.94 -15.54
CA CYS A 861 0.26 20.23 -14.86
C CYS A 861 1.56 20.96 -15.22
N LEU A 862 2.69 20.25 -15.22
CA LEU A 862 3.99 20.80 -15.60
C LEU A 862 4.02 21.25 -17.07
N ALA A 863 3.53 20.42 -18.00
CA ALA A 863 3.48 20.76 -19.42
C ALA A 863 2.63 22.02 -19.67
N TYR A 864 1.46 22.11 -19.01
CA TYR A 864 0.61 23.30 -19.06
C TYR A 864 1.31 24.53 -18.49
N ALA A 865 1.97 24.42 -17.32
CA ALA A 865 2.67 25.53 -16.70
C ALA A 865 3.85 26.03 -17.56
N LEU A 866 4.65 25.13 -18.12
CA LEU A 866 5.73 25.48 -19.04
C LEU A 866 5.21 26.16 -20.31
N SER A 867 4.06 25.74 -20.82
CA SER A 867 3.38 26.41 -21.94
C SER A 867 2.90 27.80 -21.60
N LYS A 868 2.23 27.96 -20.44
CA LYS A 868 1.72 29.24 -19.94
C LYS A 868 2.83 30.27 -19.76
N HIS A 869 4.03 29.82 -19.39
CA HIS A 869 5.20 30.68 -19.15
C HIS A 869 6.21 30.71 -20.31
N ASP A 870 5.85 30.29 -21.52
CA ASP A 870 6.72 30.31 -22.72
C ASP A 870 8.09 29.61 -22.54
N ALA A 871 8.10 28.55 -21.73
CA ALA A 871 9.29 27.79 -21.35
C ALA A 871 9.22 26.33 -21.79
N LYS A 872 8.53 26.06 -22.92
CA LYS A 872 8.43 24.71 -23.49
C LYS A 872 9.82 24.13 -23.79
N PRO A 873 10.08 22.85 -23.46
CA PRO A 873 11.33 22.18 -23.78
C PRO A 873 11.36 21.74 -25.25
N ASP A 874 12.55 21.78 -25.85
CA ASP A 874 12.82 21.20 -27.18
C ASP A 874 13.04 19.68 -27.08
N HIS A 875 13.56 19.22 -25.93
CA HIS A 875 13.81 17.82 -25.65
C HIS A 875 13.31 17.43 -24.25
N VAL A 876 12.67 16.27 -24.12
CA VAL A 876 12.21 15.72 -22.85
C VAL A 876 12.82 14.34 -22.63
N ILE A 877 13.40 14.15 -21.45
CA ILE A 877 14.02 12.92 -21.01
C ILE A 877 13.23 12.41 -19.80
N PHE A 878 12.55 11.28 -19.96
CA PHE A 878 11.94 10.57 -18.84
C PHE A 878 12.92 9.55 -18.27
N THR A 879 12.98 9.46 -16.95
CA THR A 879 13.93 8.58 -16.26
C THR A 879 13.38 8.00 -14.97
N THR A 880 14.13 7.11 -14.34
CA THR A 880 13.77 6.43 -13.10
C THR A 880 14.45 7.09 -11.87
N TYR A 881 14.36 6.45 -10.69
CA TYR A 881 15.12 6.85 -9.49
C TYR A 881 16.43 6.08 -9.31
N ASP A 882 16.80 5.26 -10.30
CA ASP A 882 18.09 4.59 -10.33
C ASP A 882 19.16 5.61 -10.69
N GLU A 883 20.14 5.78 -9.81
CA GLU A 883 21.09 6.88 -9.94
C GLU A 883 22.17 6.58 -10.99
N ARG A 884 22.68 5.34 -11.01
CA ARG A 884 23.89 4.96 -11.76
C ARG A 884 23.64 3.75 -12.66
N GLU A 885 24.30 3.74 -13.81
CA GLU A 885 24.23 2.66 -14.81
C GLU A 885 24.80 1.33 -14.31
N ASP A 886 25.76 1.38 -13.38
CA ASP A 886 26.40 0.20 -12.77
C ASP A 886 25.55 -0.43 -11.64
N GLY A 887 24.36 0.10 -11.37
CA GLY A 887 23.47 -0.36 -10.31
C GLY A 887 23.96 -0.02 -8.89
N THR A 888 25.06 0.72 -8.74
CA THR A 888 25.57 1.07 -7.40
C THR A 888 24.65 2.09 -6.73
N THR A 889 24.25 1.78 -5.50
CA THR A 889 23.52 2.72 -4.63
C THR A 889 24.50 3.37 -3.65
N ARG A 890 24.38 4.69 -3.46
CA ARG A 890 25.18 5.38 -2.45
C ARG A 890 24.76 4.94 -1.05
N ILE A 891 25.75 4.79 -0.16
CA ILE A 891 25.55 4.35 1.24
C ILE A 891 24.58 5.30 1.97
N ASP A 892 24.61 6.59 1.64
CA ASP A 892 23.82 7.62 2.31
C ASP A 892 22.46 7.90 1.62
N LYS A 893 21.95 7.00 0.77
CA LYS A 893 20.62 7.14 0.14
C LYS A 893 19.52 6.86 1.17
N THR A 894 19.07 7.89 1.87
CA THR A 894 18.02 7.78 2.90
C THR A 894 16.60 7.83 2.32
N LEU A 895 16.43 8.47 1.15
CA LEU A 895 15.15 8.57 0.46
C LEU A 895 14.78 7.21 -0.15
N LYS A 896 13.90 6.47 0.55
CA LYS A 896 13.41 5.16 0.10
C LYS A 896 12.64 5.27 -1.21
N VAL A 897 13.06 4.52 -2.22
CA VAL A 897 12.25 4.30 -3.42
C VAL A 897 11.07 3.40 -3.01
N PRO A 898 9.84 3.62 -3.51
CA PRO A 898 8.71 2.77 -3.17
C PRO A 898 8.97 1.30 -3.55
N GLU A 899 8.52 0.36 -2.71
CA GLU A 899 8.80 -1.08 -2.83
C GLU A 899 7.96 -1.78 -3.92
N THR A 900 6.94 -1.09 -4.44
CA THR A 900 6.05 -1.58 -5.49
C THR A 900 6.72 -1.43 -6.87
N PRO A 901 6.79 -2.49 -7.72
CA PRO A 901 7.24 -2.34 -9.10
C PRO A 901 6.30 -1.37 -9.83
N PHE A 902 6.85 -0.29 -10.38
CA PHE A 902 6.07 0.63 -11.19
C PHE A 902 5.95 0.08 -12.62
N PRO A 903 4.80 0.24 -13.30
CA PRO A 903 4.69 0.07 -14.75
C PRO A 903 5.78 0.90 -15.47
N ASP A 904 6.04 0.65 -16.75
CA ASP A 904 6.96 1.48 -17.56
C ASP A 904 6.41 2.92 -17.71
N LEU A 905 6.58 3.71 -16.64
CA LEU A 905 6.12 5.08 -16.51
C LEU A 905 6.87 5.98 -17.50
N CYS A 906 8.10 5.61 -17.87
CA CYS A 906 8.82 6.31 -18.92
C CYS A 906 8.09 6.20 -20.27
N ALA A 907 7.55 5.02 -20.62
CA ALA A 907 6.71 4.86 -21.81
C ALA A 907 5.36 5.60 -21.69
N ILE A 908 4.70 5.55 -20.53
CA ILE A 908 3.44 6.28 -20.27
C ILE A 908 3.66 7.80 -20.43
N TYR A 909 4.67 8.34 -19.76
CA TYR A 909 5.02 9.76 -19.85
C TYR A 909 5.47 10.17 -21.24
N SER A 910 6.20 9.30 -21.94
CA SER A 910 6.60 9.56 -23.33
C SER A 910 5.40 9.68 -24.25
N SER A 911 4.43 8.78 -24.12
CA SER A 911 3.20 8.79 -24.91
C SER A 911 2.36 10.03 -24.61
N LEU A 912 2.18 10.34 -23.32
CA LEU A 912 1.44 11.51 -22.87
C LEU A 912 2.08 12.82 -23.34
N TRP A 913 3.41 12.95 -23.25
CA TRP A 913 4.08 14.18 -23.67
C TRP A 913 3.96 14.41 -25.18
N LYS A 914 4.07 13.35 -25.99
CA LYS A 914 3.90 13.44 -27.45
C LYS A 914 2.48 13.89 -27.83
N GLU A 915 1.47 13.52 -27.04
CA GLU A 915 0.09 14.00 -27.23
C GLU A 915 -0.03 15.51 -26.94
N ILE A 916 0.57 15.98 -25.84
CA ILE A 916 0.47 17.38 -25.39
C ILE A 916 1.34 18.31 -26.26
N HIS A 917 2.56 17.90 -26.58
CA HIS A 917 3.59 18.68 -27.27
C HIS A 917 4.34 17.84 -28.31
N PRO A 918 3.75 17.59 -29.49
CA PRO A 918 4.31 16.71 -30.52
C PRO A 918 5.60 17.23 -31.17
N GLN A 919 5.93 18.52 -30.97
CA GLN A 919 7.12 19.17 -31.54
C GLN A 919 8.40 18.85 -30.72
N ALA A 920 8.27 18.43 -29.46
CA ALA A 920 9.41 18.14 -28.62
C ALA A 920 9.96 16.74 -28.93
N THR A 921 11.28 16.61 -28.97
CA THR A 921 11.93 15.29 -29.03
C THR A 921 11.79 14.62 -27.67
N VAL A 922 11.39 13.34 -27.64
CA VAL A 922 11.18 12.59 -26.39
C VAL A 922 12.12 11.39 -26.34
N SER A 923 12.83 11.23 -25.24
CA SER A 923 13.73 10.12 -24.96
C SER A 923 13.47 9.54 -23.57
N THR A 924 13.90 8.31 -23.37
CA THR A 924 13.86 7.63 -22.08
C THR A 924 15.27 7.17 -21.74
N GLU A 925 15.65 7.30 -20.47
CA GLU A 925 16.94 6.83 -19.95
C GLU A 925 16.68 6.08 -18.64
N PRO A 926 17.17 4.83 -18.49
CA PRO A 926 16.83 3.99 -17.35
C PRO A 926 17.43 4.49 -16.04
N THR A 927 18.40 5.41 -16.09
CA THR A 927 19.06 5.97 -14.90
C THR A 927 19.23 7.47 -15.00
N ILE A 928 19.33 8.13 -13.84
CA ILE A 928 19.60 9.57 -13.75
C ILE A 928 20.95 9.91 -14.39
N GLN A 929 21.97 9.06 -14.22
CA GLN A 929 23.25 9.19 -14.91
C GLN A 929 23.11 9.12 -16.43
N GLY A 930 22.33 8.18 -16.96
CA GLY A 930 22.03 8.10 -18.39
C GLY A 930 21.35 9.36 -18.91
N ALA A 931 20.35 9.86 -18.16
CA ALA A 931 19.64 11.10 -18.48
C ALA A 931 20.56 12.33 -18.52
N ILE A 932 21.47 12.46 -17.56
CA ILE A 932 22.45 13.55 -17.52
C ILE A 932 23.43 13.43 -18.70
N LYS A 933 24.00 12.24 -18.95
CA LYS A 933 24.90 12.01 -20.09
C LYS A 933 24.21 12.32 -21.42
N LEU A 934 22.95 11.94 -21.59
CA LEU A 934 22.17 12.26 -22.78
C LEU A 934 21.98 13.78 -22.94
N ALA A 935 21.60 14.48 -21.87
CA ALA A 935 21.47 15.93 -21.89
C ALA A 935 22.81 16.61 -22.22
N GLU A 936 23.93 16.14 -21.67
CA GLU A 936 25.26 16.66 -22.01
C GLU A 936 25.63 16.42 -23.48
N ARG A 937 25.32 15.24 -24.05
CA ARG A 937 25.50 14.98 -25.49
C ARG A 937 24.68 15.95 -26.34
N ILE A 938 23.42 16.22 -25.95
CA ILE A 938 22.56 17.21 -26.60
C ILE A 938 23.18 18.60 -26.53
N SER A 939 23.69 19.00 -25.35
CA SER A 939 24.39 20.29 -25.19
C SER A 939 25.60 20.43 -26.12
N MET A 940 26.38 19.36 -26.31
CA MET A 940 27.50 19.37 -27.26
C MET A 940 27.03 19.58 -28.71
N GLN A 941 25.93 18.94 -29.11
CA GLN A 941 25.36 19.06 -30.45
C GLN A 941 24.74 20.43 -30.73
N GLN A 942 24.10 21.03 -29.71
CA GLN A 942 23.37 22.30 -29.82
C GLN A 942 24.20 23.53 -29.43
N ASN A 943 25.50 23.35 -29.15
CA ASN A 943 26.40 24.38 -28.65
C ASN A 943 25.90 25.07 -27.36
N GLY A 944 25.29 24.27 -26.48
CA GLY A 944 24.78 24.68 -25.18
C GLY A 944 23.32 24.29 -24.93
N MET A 945 22.94 24.22 -23.65
CA MET A 945 21.55 23.92 -23.27
C MET A 945 21.13 24.57 -21.95
N GLN A 946 19.82 24.58 -21.73
CA GLN A 946 19.16 24.87 -20.45
C GLN A 946 18.35 23.65 -20.01
N ALA A 947 18.85 22.90 -19.05
CA ALA A 947 18.23 21.67 -18.57
C ALA A 947 17.42 21.94 -17.30
N PHE A 948 16.14 21.59 -17.28
CA PHE A 948 15.27 21.65 -16.10
C PHE A 948 15.05 20.26 -15.54
N VAL A 949 15.47 20.02 -14.29
CA VAL A 949 15.37 18.74 -13.60
C VAL A 949 14.34 18.87 -12.47
N THR A 950 13.22 18.17 -12.58
CA THR A 950 12.12 18.29 -11.60
C THR A 950 11.20 17.07 -11.55
N GLY A 951 10.19 17.10 -10.69
CA GLY A 951 9.19 16.05 -10.52
C GLY A 951 9.35 15.27 -9.22
N SER A 952 10.55 15.24 -8.64
CA SER A 952 10.81 14.52 -7.38
C SER A 952 12.09 14.97 -6.68
N LEU A 953 12.10 14.83 -5.35
CA LEU A 953 13.32 14.96 -4.55
C LEU A 953 14.33 13.84 -4.84
N HIS A 954 13.86 12.62 -5.17
CA HIS A 954 14.77 11.51 -5.51
C HIS A 954 15.57 11.81 -6.78
N LEU A 955 14.88 12.27 -7.84
CA LEU A 955 15.52 12.64 -9.10
C LEU A 955 16.51 13.79 -8.89
N VAL A 956 16.08 14.86 -8.21
CA VAL A 956 16.93 16.05 -8.01
C VAL A 956 18.13 15.72 -7.13
N GLY A 957 17.97 14.93 -6.08
CA GLY A 957 19.09 14.52 -5.23
C GLY A 957 20.08 13.58 -5.91
N GLY A 958 19.60 12.68 -6.77
CA GLY A 958 20.47 11.87 -7.63
C GLY A 958 21.21 12.73 -8.66
N ALA A 959 20.52 13.67 -9.28
CA ALA A 959 21.11 14.55 -10.28
C ALA A 959 22.18 15.47 -9.70
N LEU A 960 21.93 16.06 -8.51
CA LEU A 960 22.91 16.88 -7.80
C LEU A 960 24.17 16.09 -7.46
N ASN A 961 24.03 14.85 -7.00
CA ASN A 961 25.16 13.97 -6.69
C ASN A 961 26.02 13.64 -7.92
N LEU A 962 25.49 13.78 -9.13
CA LEU A 962 26.22 13.51 -10.37
C LEU A 962 26.80 14.79 -10.98
N LEU A 963 26.07 15.90 -10.90
CA LEU A 963 26.51 17.21 -11.42
C LEU A 963 27.50 17.91 -10.48
N ARG A 964 27.38 17.65 -9.18
CA ARG A 964 28.17 18.24 -8.10
C ARG A 964 28.35 17.21 -6.97
N PRO A 965 29.17 16.16 -7.20
CA PRO A 965 29.44 15.10 -6.24
C PRO A 965 30.09 15.59 -4.95
#